data_AF-A0A7K2MSS9-F1
#
_entry.id   AF-A0A7K2MSS9-F1
#
_cell.length_a   1.000
_cell.length_b   1.000
_cell.length_c   1.000
_cell.angle_alpha   90.00
_cell.angle_beta   90.00
_cell.angle_gamma   90.00
#
_symmetry.space_group_name_H-M   'P 1'
#
loop_
_entity.id
_entity.type
_entity.pdbx_description
1 polymer ?
#
loop_
_entity_poly.entity_id
_entity_poly.type
_entity_poly.pdbx_seq_one_letter_code
_entity_poly.pdbx_strand_id
1 'polypeptide(L)'
;MPRRPPPEPGDPDLPDLTSPATLHAGARTAPEPAPRFTATGHEPRRALPVRVPEEKALDGELALGRSLRPLRRRHDSRHRTEIDEDRTAAQLAETDLPDVVERPVRERWLDLTLLVDDGLSMLLWHRLATELRTLLERLGAFAVTRVLGLDTGNAAGPRLHARPFAQAGTELPLTTVNDPSGRTLLLVVSDGMGPAWRSGAVHALLAERAARGPVAVLHTLPPDMWEASGIAAERWRATTRRVGGANTSWKVVDPVLPPELSRFDDIPVPVLEPTVGSLGVWARLLASPGATVELPLLASPDRHAAVAPARDPGGAQHFRDAATPEAYRLAAHLAAVAPLSVPVMRLVQSAVPWAATTSHLAEVFLGGLVRPHPAPVSGPLPAKHRVFDFSDTAKAVLLDAVPQAELLRTGRRIGRRLEELAGNSPDFPAWLLHPDGSDTLPGSQQPFTSVERRLLARFGVSVGRASPALGRGPSTAGTGARTGGGLWEPLADDDPARLGGYELRGRRRGRRTLLYQGVDGRGNAAVLRVPRPDLPAVNAQLVTVEAEALRRLQGQYAPVLLAAGLQDSPPWLAMTPIADEGDPDVQPTRLTELFDRALTDGTAPFDTLRGLLVSCYLANAVALCHLNNLVPAALDADSVYVLRRTVVLGDLSDCAVDGVYLGSGPAPTREDNVRALGELLQVISSKAGWDLPSLPEGMHLWQGDTWEQLRRLVLRCVDPDPAERPTASEVAEVLARYVARTRL
;
A
#
# COMPACT_ATOMS: atom_id res chain seq x y z
N MET A 1 -20.41 -82.68 -18.01
CA MET A 1 -19.54 -81.84 -17.15
C MET A 1 -19.85 -80.37 -17.46
N PRO A 2 -19.95 -79.50 -16.44
CA PRO A 2 -21.11 -78.60 -16.31
C PRO A 2 -20.77 -77.12 -15.99
N ARG A 3 -21.83 -76.31 -15.87
CA ARG A 3 -21.97 -75.06 -15.05
C ARG A 3 -21.23 -73.81 -15.57
N ARG A 4 -21.76 -72.57 -15.48
CA ARG A 4 -22.75 -71.97 -14.56
C ARG A 4 -23.36 -70.69 -15.20
N PRO A 5 -24.57 -70.26 -14.81
CA PRO A 5 -25.37 -69.20 -15.45
C PRO A 5 -25.13 -67.81 -14.78
N PRO A 6 -25.83 -66.72 -15.20
CA PRO A 6 -25.38 -65.34 -15.03
C PRO A 6 -25.75 -64.76 -13.65
N PRO A 7 -25.09 -63.68 -13.18
CA PRO A 7 -25.59 -62.92 -12.05
C PRO A 7 -26.05 -61.51 -12.46
N GLU A 8 -27.27 -61.20 -12.03
CA GLU A 8 -27.79 -59.86 -11.69
C GLU A 8 -27.25 -59.39 -10.30
N PRO A 9 -27.46 -58.12 -9.91
CA PRO A 9 -26.66 -57.39 -8.92
C PRO A 9 -27.19 -57.52 -7.47
N GLY A 10 -26.36 -57.17 -6.49
CA GLY A 10 -26.83 -56.83 -5.14
C GLY A 10 -26.00 -57.36 -3.98
N ASP A 11 -25.15 -56.47 -3.46
CA ASP A 11 -24.43 -56.43 -2.17
C ASP A 11 -25.31 -56.87 -0.97
N PRO A 12 -24.78 -57.41 0.17
CA PRO A 12 -24.03 -56.61 1.16
C PRO A 12 -22.97 -57.39 2.01
N ASP A 13 -22.17 -56.61 2.74
CA ASP A 13 -21.37 -56.96 3.92
C ASP A 13 -19.87 -57.30 3.75
N LEU A 14 -19.11 -56.20 3.58
CA LEU A 14 -17.78 -55.90 4.18
C LEU A 14 -16.57 -56.66 3.57
N PRO A 15 -15.31 -56.12 3.57
CA PRO A 15 -14.69 -55.07 4.41
C PRO A 15 -13.94 -54.03 3.50
N ASP A 16 -13.03 -53.12 3.88
CA ASP A 16 -12.07 -53.00 4.96
C ASP A 16 -11.53 -51.55 4.97
N LEU A 17 -11.38 -50.96 6.15
CA LEU A 17 -10.97 -49.57 6.41
C LEU A 17 -9.47 -49.45 6.70
N THR A 18 -8.60 -50.14 5.97
CA THR A 18 -7.15 -50.03 6.20
C THR A 18 -6.32 -50.15 4.92
N SER A 19 -6.21 -49.06 4.14
CA SER A 19 -5.07 -48.83 3.23
C SER A 19 -5.02 -47.39 2.71
N PRO A 20 -4.04 -46.57 3.13
CA PRO A 20 -3.73 -45.29 2.50
C PRO A 20 -2.40 -45.40 1.73
N ALA A 21 -2.47 -45.70 0.43
CA ALA A 21 -1.40 -45.38 -0.52
C ALA A 21 -1.97 -45.43 -1.94
N THR A 22 -2.31 -44.27 -2.49
CA THR A 22 -2.21 -43.87 -3.92
C THR A 22 -3.02 -42.60 -4.15
N LEU A 23 -2.45 -41.44 -3.82
CA LEU A 23 -2.93 -40.16 -4.35
C LEU A 23 -1.80 -39.59 -5.20
N HIS A 24 -1.78 -39.99 -6.48
CA HIS A 24 -1.49 -39.15 -7.65
C HIS A 24 -1.49 -40.02 -8.91
N ALA A 25 -2.68 -40.29 -9.45
CA ALA A 25 -2.87 -40.47 -10.88
C ALA A 25 -4.36 -40.29 -11.21
N GLY A 26 -4.67 -39.35 -12.09
CA GLY A 26 -5.89 -39.45 -12.91
C GLY A 26 -6.89 -38.31 -12.80
N ALA A 27 -6.95 -37.58 -13.91
CA ALA A 27 -8.17 -37.08 -14.54
C ALA A 27 -8.80 -35.80 -13.98
N ARG A 28 -8.48 -34.70 -14.68
CA ARG A 28 -9.46 -33.87 -15.39
C ARG A 28 -10.88 -34.45 -15.34
N THR A 29 -11.66 -34.02 -14.37
CA THR A 29 -13.11 -34.18 -14.37
C THR A 29 -13.68 -33.03 -15.19
N ALA A 30 -14.43 -33.36 -16.25
CA ALA A 30 -15.29 -32.39 -16.91
C ALA A 30 -16.26 -31.80 -15.86
N PRO A 31 -16.51 -30.47 -15.86
CA PRO A 31 -17.35 -29.86 -14.85
C PRO A 31 -18.81 -30.33 -15.04
N GLU A 32 -19.38 -30.97 -14.02
CA GLU A 32 -20.82 -31.12 -13.89
C GLU A 32 -21.48 -29.73 -13.79
N PRO A 33 -22.65 -29.52 -14.41
CA PRO A 33 -23.28 -28.22 -14.45
C PRO A 33 -23.85 -27.87 -13.07
N ALA A 34 -23.18 -26.95 -12.39
CA ALA A 34 -23.73 -26.25 -11.23
C ALA A 34 -25.11 -25.64 -11.58
N PRO A 35 -26.05 -25.54 -10.61
CA PRO A 35 -27.34 -24.92 -10.84
C PRO A 35 -27.12 -23.52 -11.41
N ARG A 36 -27.69 -23.27 -12.59
CA ARG A 36 -27.69 -21.96 -13.23
C ARG A 36 -28.49 -21.01 -12.36
N PHE A 37 -27.81 -20.34 -11.45
CA PHE A 37 -28.29 -19.05 -10.98
C PHE A 37 -28.22 -18.12 -12.18
N THR A 38 -29.39 -17.72 -12.67
CA THR A 38 -29.53 -16.61 -13.61
C THR A 38 -28.85 -15.40 -12.98
N ALA A 39 -27.70 -15.03 -13.51
CA ALA A 39 -27.06 -13.77 -13.19
C ALA A 39 -27.99 -12.65 -13.68
N THR A 40 -28.84 -12.15 -12.78
CA THR A 40 -29.48 -10.85 -12.96
C THR A 40 -28.34 -9.85 -13.16
N GLY A 41 -28.39 -9.10 -14.27
CA GLY A 41 -27.31 -8.20 -14.69
C GLY A 41 -26.81 -7.34 -13.54
N HIS A 42 -25.55 -7.54 -13.16
CA HIS A 42 -24.85 -6.68 -12.21
C HIS A 42 -23.88 -5.82 -12.99
N GLU A 43 -24.11 -4.51 -12.93
CA GLU A 43 -23.28 -3.49 -13.59
C GLU A 43 -21.81 -3.55 -13.11
N PRO A 44 -20.85 -3.24 -14.00
CA PRO A 44 -19.44 -3.15 -13.66
C PRO A 44 -19.22 -2.08 -12.59
N ARG A 45 -18.62 -2.47 -11.46
CA ARG A 45 -18.31 -1.56 -10.37
C ARG A 45 -16.91 -0.97 -10.55
N ARG A 46 -16.81 0.34 -10.40
CA ARG A 46 -15.56 1.10 -10.43
C ARG A 46 -14.76 0.84 -9.15
N ALA A 47 -13.46 0.66 -9.30
CA ALA A 47 -12.54 0.46 -8.19
C ALA A 47 -11.24 1.24 -8.38
N LEU A 48 -10.63 1.60 -7.25
CA LEU A 48 -9.34 2.29 -7.20
C LEU A 48 -8.26 1.29 -6.77
N PRO A 49 -7.12 1.18 -7.47
CA PRO A 49 -5.97 0.42 -6.98
C PRO A 49 -5.31 1.15 -5.80
N VAL A 50 -5.29 0.52 -4.63
CA VAL A 50 -4.63 1.02 -3.41
C VAL A 50 -3.31 0.31 -3.22
N ARG A 51 -2.22 1.09 -3.09
CA ARG A 51 -0.90 0.58 -2.73
C ARG A 51 -0.72 0.62 -1.20
N VAL A 52 -0.14 -0.41 -0.59
CA VAL A 52 0.21 -0.40 0.84
C VAL A 52 1.73 -0.16 0.95
N PRO A 53 2.21 0.95 1.53
CA PRO A 53 3.62 1.14 1.81
C PRO A 53 4.00 0.19 2.92
N GLU A 54 4.68 -0.88 2.55
CA GLU A 54 5.33 -1.73 3.54
C GLU A 54 6.66 -1.06 3.93
N GLU A 55 7.04 -1.19 5.20
CA GLU A 55 8.34 -0.75 5.69
C GLU A 55 9.47 -1.53 4.99
N LYS A 56 10.68 -0.96 4.96
CA LYS A 56 11.84 -1.67 4.42
C LYS A 56 12.06 -2.96 5.19
N ALA A 57 12.36 -4.04 4.49
CA ALA A 57 12.64 -5.34 5.11
C ALA A 57 14.10 -5.44 5.58
N LEU A 58 15.01 -4.71 4.93
CA LEU A 58 16.41 -4.55 5.35
C LEU A 58 16.61 -3.25 6.12
N ASP A 59 16.96 -3.37 7.39
CA ASP A 59 17.37 -2.25 8.21
C ASP A 59 18.78 -1.78 7.85
N GLY A 60 18.98 -0.46 7.76
CA GLY A 60 20.31 0.13 7.66
C GLY A 60 21.10 -0.25 6.40
N GLU A 61 20.48 -0.21 5.21
CA GLU A 61 21.10 -0.55 3.91
C GLU A 61 22.50 0.05 3.69
N LEU A 62 22.73 1.29 4.14
CA LEU A 62 24.05 1.93 4.05
C LEU A 62 25.10 1.24 4.93
N ALA A 63 24.74 0.85 6.15
CA ALA A 63 25.61 0.11 7.06
C ALA A 63 25.85 -1.31 6.54
N LEU A 64 24.81 -1.97 6.02
CA LEU A 64 24.92 -3.27 5.34
C LEU A 64 25.89 -3.18 4.14
N GLY A 65 25.69 -2.23 3.24
CA GLY A 65 26.58 -2.01 2.10
C GLY A 65 28.01 -1.70 2.51
N ARG A 66 28.22 -0.95 3.61
CA ARG A 66 29.56 -0.72 4.18
C ARG A 66 30.20 -2.01 4.71
N SER A 67 29.43 -2.87 5.37
CA SER A 67 29.92 -4.14 5.94
C SER A 67 30.38 -5.13 4.85
N LEU A 68 29.76 -5.07 3.66
CA LEU A 68 30.09 -5.91 2.51
C LEU A 68 31.20 -5.35 1.61
N ARG A 69 31.70 -4.13 1.87
CA ARG A 69 32.83 -3.53 1.13
C ARG A 69 34.06 -4.44 0.98
N PRO A 70 34.44 -5.30 1.95
CA PRO A 70 35.56 -6.21 1.78
C PRO A 70 35.45 -7.11 0.53
N LEU A 71 34.23 -7.42 0.07
CA LEU A 71 34.00 -8.22 -1.14
C LEU A 71 34.33 -7.47 -2.44
N ARG A 72 34.48 -6.13 -2.40
CA ARG A 72 34.74 -5.30 -3.58
C ARG A 72 36.23 -5.31 -3.97
N ARG A 73 36.79 -6.51 -4.17
CA ARG A 73 38.18 -6.71 -4.64
C ARG A 73 38.22 -6.83 -6.16
N ARG A 74 39.38 -6.48 -6.72
CA ARG A 74 39.71 -6.71 -8.13
C ARG A 74 40.98 -7.54 -8.23
N HIS A 75 41.06 -8.35 -9.28
CA HIS A 75 42.23 -9.13 -9.64
C HIS A 75 42.62 -8.86 -11.09
N ASP A 76 43.87 -9.15 -11.42
CA ASP A 76 44.41 -9.05 -12.76
C ASP A 76 43.82 -10.17 -13.63
N SER A 77 43.21 -9.83 -14.76
CA SER A 77 42.64 -10.83 -15.64
C SER A 77 43.76 -11.71 -16.23
N ARG A 78 43.54 -13.03 -16.27
CA ARG A 78 44.51 -13.98 -16.84
C ARG A 78 44.49 -14.04 -18.37
N HIS A 79 43.43 -13.51 -18.97
CA HIS A 79 43.14 -13.68 -20.40
C HIS A 79 42.89 -12.35 -21.12
N ARG A 80 42.77 -11.24 -20.38
CA ARG A 80 42.51 -9.93 -20.95
C ARG A 80 43.61 -8.95 -20.54
N THR A 81 44.26 -8.39 -21.53
CA THR A 81 45.22 -7.30 -21.39
C THR A 81 44.66 -6.04 -22.06
N GLU A 82 45.13 -4.89 -21.59
CA GLU A 82 44.91 -3.58 -22.21
C GLU A 82 46.27 -2.90 -22.39
N ILE A 83 46.36 -1.99 -23.36
CA ILE A 83 47.57 -1.21 -23.59
C ILE A 83 47.75 -0.25 -22.41
N ASP A 84 48.91 -0.29 -21.77
CA ASP A 84 49.34 0.70 -20.78
C ASP A 84 49.90 1.90 -21.55
N GLU A 85 49.02 2.84 -21.91
CA GLU A 85 49.37 4.01 -22.73
C GLU A 85 50.51 4.82 -22.09
N ASP A 86 50.46 5.03 -20.78
CA ASP A 86 51.46 5.79 -20.02
C ASP A 86 52.83 5.08 -20.06
N ARG A 87 52.87 3.77 -19.81
CA ARG A 87 54.13 3.01 -19.90
C ARG A 87 54.65 2.89 -21.32
N THR A 88 53.77 2.72 -22.29
CA THR A 88 54.14 2.63 -23.71
C THR A 88 54.77 3.95 -24.15
N ALA A 89 54.19 5.10 -23.77
CA ALA A 89 54.76 6.41 -24.05
C ALA A 89 56.11 6.62 -23.36
N ALA A 90 56.24 6.22 -22.10
CA ALA A 90 57.50 6.31 -21.36
C ALA A 90 58.61 5.44 -21.99
N GLN A 91 58.31 4.19 -22.32
CA GLN A 91 59.27 3.28 -22.92
C GLN A 91 59.69 3.73 -24.33
N LEU A 92 58.75 4.25 -25.14
CA LEU A 92 59.06 4.87 -26.41
C LEU A 92 60.00 6.07 -26.24
N ALA A 93 59.74 6.95 -25.26
CA ALA A 93 60.59 8.11 -24.99
C ALA A 93 62.00 7.73 -24.51
N GLU A 94 62.15 6.63 -23.78
CA GLU A 94 63.45 6.15 -23.26
C GLU A 94 64.27 5.35 -24.28
N THR A 95 63.61 4.57 -25.12
CA THR A 95 64.26 3.57 -25.99
C THR A 95 64.19 3.91 -27.48
N ASP A 96 63.37 4.88 -27.87
CA ASP A 96 63.07 5.27 -29.26
C ASP A 96 62.51 4.11 -30.13
N LEU A 97 62.03 3.05 -29.48
CA LEU A 97 61.40 1.88 -30.10
C LEU A 97 59.89 1.90 -29.85
N PRO A 98 59.04 1.72 -30.88
CA PRO A 98 57.58 1.73 -30.74
C PRO A 98 57.04 0.38 -30.24
N ASP A 99 57.47 -0.04 -29.06
CA ASP A 99 57.05 -1.29 -28.43
C ASP A 99 55.87 -1.07 -27.49
N VAL A 100 54.77 -1.81 -27.71
CA VAL A 100 53.52 -1.64 -26.95
C VAL A 100 53.61 -2.41 -25.64
N VAL A 101 53.44 -1.70 -24.52
CA VAL A 101 53.41 -2.31 -23.19
C VAL A 101 51.98 -2.61 -22.81
N GLU A 102 51.68 -3.89 -22.57
CA GLU A 102 50.37 -4.33 -22.12
C GLU A 102 50.34 -4.57 -20.60
N ARG A 103 49.20 -4.30 -19.98
CA ARG A 103 48.91 -4.66 -18.59
C ARG A 103 47.62 -5.48 -18.48
N PRO A 104 47.50 -6.39 -17.50
CA PRO A 104 46.25 -7.11 -17.27
C PRO A 104 45.10 -6.17 -16.90
N VAL A 105 43.92 -6.43 -17.47
CA VAL A 105 42.69 -5.70 -17.09
C VAL A 105 42.29 -6.07 -15.67
N ARG A 106 41.94 -5.09 -14.83
CA ARG A 106 41.49 -5.30 -13.44
C ARG A 106 40.01 -5.67 -13.40
N GLU A 107 39.71 -6.96 -13.30
CA GLU A 107 38.34 -7.49 -13.24
C GLU A 107 37.85 -7.73 -11.80
N ARG A 108 36.53 -7.78 -11.62
CA ARG A 108 35.93 -8.19 -10.35
C ARG A 108 36.22 -9.67 -10.13
N TRP A 109 36.61 -10.00 -8.90
CA TRP A 109 37.16 -11.32 -8.59
C TRP A 109 36.12 -12.43 -8.43
N LEU A 110 34.87 -12.10 -8.07
CA LEU A 110 33.77 -13.05 -7.86
C LEU A 110 32.59 -12.79 -8.80
N ASP A 111 31.84 -13.85 -9.09
CA ASP A 111 30.48 -13.80 -9.61
C ASP A 111 29.49 -14.09 -8.47
N LEU A 112 28.22 -13.72 -8.62
CA LEU A 112 27.17 -14.00 -7.64
C LEU A 112 26.03 -14.79 -8.28
N THR A 113 25.68 -15.92 -7.67
CA THR A 113 24.40 -16.59 -7.88
C THR A 113 23.59 -16.51 -6.59
N LEU A 114 22.47 -15.79 -6.64
CA LEU A 114 21.50 -15.69 -5.57
C LEU A 114 20.38 -16.71 -5.82
N LEU A 115 20.29 -17.75 -5.00
CA LEU A 115 19.18 -18.69 -5.01
C LEU A 115 18.14 -18.23 -3.99
N VAL A 116 16.90 -18.05 -4.43
CA VAL A 116 15.79 -17.68 -3.54
C VAL A 116 14.86 -18.86 -3.45
N ASP A 117 14.58 -19.32 -2.24
CA ASP A 117 13.61 -20.39 -1.99
C ASP A 117 12.19 -19.93 -2.39
N ASP A 118 11.48 -20.78 -3.14
CA ASP A 118 10.18 -20.50 -3.73
C ASP A 118 9.01 -21.09 -2.93
N GLY A 119 9.26 -21.56 -1.69
CA GLY A 119 8.24 -22.03 -0.75
C GLY A 119 7.14 -20.99 -0.47
N LEU A 120 5.96 -21.44 -0.03
CA LEU A 120 4.83 -20.56 0.25
C LEU A 120 5.13 -19.53 1.37
N SER A 121 5.87 -19.95 2.40
CA SER A 121 6.28 -19.09 3.51
C SER A 121 7.28 -18.00 3.07
N MET A 122 8.04 -18.24 2.00
CA MET A 122 8.94 -17.26 1.40
C MET A 122 8.24 -16.05 0.78
N LEU A 123 6.91 -16.08 0.64
CA LEU A 123 6.13 -14.92 0.24
C LEU A 123 6.19 -13.79 1.27
N LEU A 124 6.31 -14.11 2.56
CA LEU A 124 6.56 -13.11 3.61
C LEU A 124 7.90 -12.40 3.38
N TRP A 125 8.90 -13.13 2.87
CA TRP A 125 10.29 -12.71 2.70
C TRP A 125 10.61 -12.23 1.28
N HIS A 126 9.63 -12.18 0.38
CA HIS A 126 9.81 -11.76 -1.01
C HIS A 126 10.45 -10.38 -1.12
N ARG A 127 10.04 -9.44 -0.27
CA ARG A 127 10.61 -8.09 -0.22
C ARG A 127 12.06 -8.09 0.27
N LEU A 128 12.38 -8.85 1.33
CA LEU A 128 13.74 -9.01 1.84
C LEU A 128 14.68 -9.51 0.74
N ALA A 129 14.28 -10.55 0.00
CA ALA A 129 15.07 -11.08 -1.10
C ALA A 129 15.28 -10.05 -2.24
N THR A 130 14.26 -9.25 -2.54
CA THR A 130 14.33 -8.19 -3.56
C THR A 130 15.25 -7.05 -3.13
N GLU A 131 15.12 -6.56 -1.90
CA GLU A 131 15.98 -5.49 -1.35
C GLU A 131 17.44 -5.96 -1.25
N LEU A 132 17.68 -7.21 -0.82
CA LEU A 132 19.02 -7.80 -0.76
C LEU A 132 19.64 -7.90 -2.16
N ARG A 133 18.89 -8.37 -3.15
CA ARG A 133 19.33 -8.41 -4.55
C ARG A 133 19.76 -7.02 -5.00
N THR A 134 18.92 -6.00 -4.81
CA THR A 134 19.22 -4.63 -5.20
C THR A 134 20.45 -4.09 -4.48
N LEU A 135 20.63 -4.42 -3.19
CA LEU A 135 21.82 -4.05 -2.41
C LEU A 135 23.09 -4.67 -3.01
N LEU A 136 23.08 -5.97 -3.31
CA LEU A 136 24.23 -6.71 -3.85
C LEU A 136 24.58 -6.26 -5.27
N GLU A 137 23.59 -5.93 -6.10
CA GLU A 137 23.79 -5.32 -7.43
C GLU A 137 24.46 -3.94 -7.31
N ARG A 138 23.96 -3.08 -6.39
CA ARG A 138 24.51 -1.74 -6.14
C ARG A 138 25.89 -1.74 -5.50
N LEU A 139 26.26 -2.80 -4.78
CA LEU A 139 27.59 -2.95 -4.18
C LEU A 139 28.71 -2.96 -5.24
N GLY A 140 28.41 -3.46 -6.45
CA GLY A 140 29.36 -3.52 -7.56
C GLY A 140 30.57 -4.43 -7.29
N ALA A 141 30.42 -5.43 -6.41
CA ALA A 141 31.48 -6.37 -6.04
C ALA A 141 31.64 -7.54 -7.02
N PHE A 142 30.57 -7.89 -7.75
CA PHE A 142 30.50 -9.10 -8.58
C PHE A 142 30.55 -8.80 -10.07
N ALA A 143 31.23 -9.61 -10.89
CA ALA A 143 31.29 -9.39 -12.34
C ALA A 143 29.93 -9.69 -12.98
N VAL A 144 29.35 -10.83 -12.67
CA VAL A 144 28.00 -11.25 -13.07
C VAL A 144 27.14 -11.50 -11.84
N THR A 145 25.86 -11.12 -11.89
CA THR A 145 24.86 -11.45 -10.86
C THR A 145 23.70 -12.19 -11.51
N ARG A 146 23.41 -13.39 -11.01
CA ARG A 146 22.28 -14.23 -11.43
C ARG A 146 21.35 -14.46 -10.25
N VAL A 147 20.05 -14.44 -10.51
CA VAL A 147 19.02 -14.68 -9.49
C VAL A 147 18.11 -15.79 -10.00
N LEU A 148 18.04 -16.90 -9.27
CA LEU A 148 17.28 -18.08 -9.65
C LEU A 148 16.33 -18.49 -8.52
N GLY A 149 15.23 -19.14 -8.88
CA GLY A 149 14.30 -19.74 -7.92
C GLY A 149 14.74 -21.15 -7.52
N LEU A 150 14.56 -21.50 -6.25
CA LEU A 150 14.84 -22.82 -5.69
C LEU A 150 13.54 -23.40 -5.13
N ASP A 151 12.94 -24.35 -5.83
CA ASP A 151 11.77 -25.08 -5.33
C ASP A 151 12.23 -26.20 -4.40
N THR A 152 11.88 -26.06 -3.11
CA THR A 152 12.18 -26.99 -2.03
C THR A 152 10.95 -27.81 -1.59
N GLY A 153 9.86 -27.73 -2.34
CA GLY A 153 8.57 -28.37 -2.07
C GLY A 153 8.58 -29.90 -2.14
N ASN A 154 9.57 -30.50 -2.82
CA ASN A 154 9.69 -31.94 -2.99
C ASN A 154 10.80 -32.53 -2.13
N ALA A 155 10.44 -33.44 -1.21
CA ALA A 155 11.40 -34.12 -0.34
C ALA A 155 12.47 -34.94 -1.09
N ALA A 156 12.15 -35.41 -2.31
CA ALA A 156 13.07 -36.19 -3.14
C ALA A 156 14.24 -35.36 -3.69
N GLY A 157 14.10 -34.03 -3.77
CA GLY A 157 15.18 -33.15 -4.20
C GLY A 157 14.71 -31.77 -4.65
N PRO A 158 15.59 -30.76 -4.52
CA PRO A 158 15.28 -29.40 -4.94
C PRO A 158 15.27 -29.27 -6.48
N ARG A 159 14.47 -28.32 -6.99
CA ARG A 159 14.46 -27.94 -8.41
C ARG A 159 14.83 -26.48 -8.59
N LEU A 160 15.40 -26.13 -9.74
CA LEU A 160 15.75 -24.74 -10.05
C LEU A 160 14.82 -24.17 -11.09
N HIS A 161 14.50 -22.89 -10.93
CA HIS A 161 13.74 -22.12 -11.91
C HIS A 161 14.53 -20.89 -12.36
N ALA A 162 14.32 -20.49 -13.62
CA ALA A 162 14.99 -19.33 -14.20
C ALA A 162 14.69 -18.01 -13.47
N ARG A 163 13.58 -17.93 -12.71
CA ARG A 163 13.20 -16.79 -11.88
C ARG A 163 12.56 -17.28 -10.59
N PRO A 164 12.81 -16.61 -9.45
CA PRO A 164 12.09 -16.87 -8.22
C PRO A 164 10.57 -16.70 -8.35
N PHE A 165 9.84 -17.49 -7.60
CA PHE A 165 8.38 -17.51 -7.46
C PHE A 165 7.60 -17.70 -8.77
N ALA A 166 8.26 -18.20 -9.82
CA ALA A 166 7.66 -18.50 -11.10
C ALA A 166 7.27 -19.98 -11.19
N GLN A 167 6.20 -20.39 -10.51
CA GLN A 167 5.78 -21.81 -10.41
C GLN A 167 5.48 -22.50 -11.76
N ALA A 168 5.19 -21.72 -12.82
CA ALA A 168 5.04 -22.23 -14.19
C ALA A 168 6.23 -21.86 -15.10
N GLY A 169 7.33 -21.40 -14.51
CA GLY A 169 8.53 -20.98 -15.20
C GLY A 169 9.38 -22.16 -15.67
N THR A 170 10.30 -21.88 -16.58
CA THR A 170 11.25 -22.86 -17.10
C THR A 170 12.10 -23.45 -15.98
N GLU A 171 12.02 -24.76 -15.79
CA GLU A 171 12.90 -25.53 -14.92
C GLU A 171 14.31 -25.58 -15.52
N LEU A 172 15.32 -25.42 -14.67
CA LEU A 172 16.73 -25.46 -15.02
C LEU A 172 17.39 -26.66 -14.33
N PRO A 173 18.39 -27.28 -14.96
CA PRO A 173 19.15 -28.35 -14.31
C PRO A 173 19.97 -27.81 -13.14
N LEU A 174 20.15 -28.63 -12.09
CA LEU A 174 21.01 -28.29 -10.93
C LEU A 174 22.48 -28.02 -11.32
N THR A 175 22.88 -28.42 -12.52
CA THR A 175 24.20 -28.13 -13.09
C THR A 175 24.36 -26.68 -13.52
N THR A 176 23.29 -25.89 -13.65
CA THR A 176 23.37 -24.46 -14.00
C THR A 176 24.08 -23.62 -12.94
N VAL A 177 24.06 -24.07 -11.68
CA VAL A 177 24.79 -23.44 -10.57
C VAL A 177 26.18 -24.05 -10.34
N ASN A 178 26.65 -24.89 -11.26
CA ASN A 178 28.03 -25.35 -11.25
C ASN A 178 28.93 -24.31 -11.91
N ASP A 179 29.93 -23.86 -11.16
CA ASP A 179 31.02 -23.05 -11.70
C ASP A 179 32.35 -23.77 -11.50
N PRO A 180 32.91 -24.38 -12.57
CA PRO A 180 34.20 -25.05 -12.48
C PRO A 180 35.37 -24.07 -12.23
N SER A 181 35.18 -22.76 -12.43
CA SER A 181 36.22 -21.76 -12.12
C SER A 181 36.36 -21.49 -10.63
N GLY A 182 35.35 -21.86 -9.82
CA GLY A 182 35.31 -21.63 -8.37
C GLY A 182 35.23 -20.15 -7.98
N ARG A 183 34.79 -19.27 -8.90
CA ARG A 183 34.69 -17.81 -8.70
C ARG A 183 33.26 -17.36 -8.36
N THR A 184 32.28 -18.23 -8.55
CA THR A 184 30.88 -17.95 -8.24
C THR A 184 30.63 -18.14 -6.75
N LEU A 185 30.25 -17.04 -6.10
CA LEU A 185 29.65 -17.05 -4.78
C LEU A 185 28.19 -17.46 -4.89
N LEU A 186 27.82 -18.52 -4.17
CA LEU A 186 26.43 -18.98 -4.07
C LEU A 186 25.85 -18.50 -2.74
N LEU A 187 24.82 -17.66 -2.80
CA LEU A 187 24.06 -17.23 -1.62
C LEU A 187 22.64 -17.76 -1.73
N VAL A 188 22.22 -18.61 -0.79
CA VAL A 188 20.86 -19.17 -0.75
C VAL A 188 20.03 -18.44 0.28
N VAL A 189 18.90 -17.87 -0.10
CA VAL A 189 17.97 -17.16 0.79
C VAL A 189 16.77 -18.06 1.05
N SER A 190 16.57 -18.49 2.29
CA SER A 190 15.51 -19.43 2.65
C SER A 190 15.05 -19.26 4.10
N ASP A 191 13.82 -19.66 4.38
CA ASP A 191 13.28 -19.86 5.73
C ASP A 191 13.43 -21.30 6.23
N GLY A 192 13.93 -22.22 5.40
CA GLY A 192 14.18 -23.62 5.75
C GLY A 192 12.94 -24.51 5.81
N MET A 193 11.76 -24.03 5.41
CA MET A 193 10.51 -24.74 5.68
C MET A 193 10.16 -25.83 4.67
N GLY A 194 10.77 -25.78 3.48
CA GLY A 194 10.56 -26.75 2.42
C GLY A 194 10.92 -28.19 2.81
N PRO A 195 10.14 -29.21 2.39
CA PRO A 195 10.45 -30.61 2.66
C PRO A 195 11.86 -31.06 2.25
N ALA A 196 12.44 -30.46 1.20
CA ALA A 196 13.80 -30.77 0.75
C ALA A 196 14.91 -30.34 1.73
N TRP A 197 14.63 -29.35 2.60
CA TRP A 197 15.53 -28.98 3.70
C TRP A 197 15.53 -30.06 4.77
N ARG A 198 14.33 -30.46 5.22
CA ARG A 198 14.14 -31.49 6.25
C ARG A 198 14.64 -32.87 5.82
N SER A 199 14.54 -33.22 4.54
CA SER A 199 15.09 -34.49 4.03
C SER A 199 16.61 -34.50 3.89
N GLY A 200 17.27 -33.34 4.04
CA GLY A 200 18.71 -33.21 3.81
C GLY A 200 19.13 -33.07 2.34
N ALA A 201 18.19 -33.09 1.39
CA ALA A 201 18.51 -32.99 -0.03
C ALA A 201 19.17 -31.65 -0.40
N VAL A 202 18.72 -30.55 0.21
CA VAL A 202 19.35 -29.23 0.03
C VAL A 202 20.73 -29.18 0.68
N HIS A 203 20.91 -29.79 1.86
CA HIS A 203 22.21 -29.86 2.54
C HIS A 203 23.26 -30.55 1.67
N ALA A 204 22.90 -31.68 1.04
CA ALA A 204 23.77 -32.39 0.12
C ALA A 204 24.16 -31.53 -1.11
N LEU A 205 23.20 -30.80 -1.69
CA LEU A 205 23.46 -29.86 -2.78
C LEU A 205 24.43 -28.75 -2.35
N LEU A 206 24.20 -28.15 -1.18
CA LEU A 206 25.06 -27.07 -0.66
C LEU A 206 26.46 -27.57 -0.35
N ALA A 207 26.62 -28.75 0.24
CA ALA A 207 27.91 -29.37 0.48
C ALA A 207 28.68 -29.59 -0.83
N GLU A 208 28.02 -30.12 -1.87
CA GLU A 208 28.65 -30.33 -3.18
C GLU A 208 29.12 -29.02 -3.82
N ARG A 209 28.35 -27.94 -3.67
CA ARG A 209 28.72 -26.60 -4.17
C ARG A 209 29.81 -25.95 -3.32
N ALA A 210 29.73 -26.09 -2.00
CA ALA A 210 30.69 -25.56 -1.03
C ALA A 210 32.07 -26.21 -1.15
N ALA A 211 32.14 -27.42 -1.72
CA ALA A 211 33.39 -28.06 -2.09
C ALA A 211 34.15 -27.35 -3.22
N ARG A 212 33.45 -26.56 -4.06
CA ARG A 212 33.99 -25.98 -5.30
C ARG A 212 34.13 -24.46 -5.25
N GLY A 213 33.32 -23.78 -4.45
CA GLY A 213 33.32 -22.31 -4.33
C GLY A 213 32.72 -21.82 -3.01
N PRO A 214 32.71 -20.51 -2.78
CA PRO A 214 32.16 -19.93 -1.56
C PRO A 214 30.63 -20.03 -1.56
N VAL A 215 30.07 -20.71 -0.55
CA VAL A 215 28.63 -20.89 -0.38
C VAL A 215 28.20 -20.35 0.98
N ALA A 216 27.02 -19.74 1.04
CA ALA A 216 26.39 -19.33 2.29
C ALA A 216 24.86 -19.46 2.20
N VAL A 217 24.21 -19.66 3.35
CA VAL A 217 22.76 -19.59 3.49
C VAL A 217 22.43 -18.32 4.27
N LEU A 218 21.54 -17.49 3.75
CA LEU A 218 20.91 -16.40 4.46
C LEU A 218 19.57 -16.88 4.98
N HIS A 219 19.47 -17.09 6.29
CA HIS A 219 18.24 -17.51 6.95
C HIS A 219 17.33 -16.30 7.12
N THR A 220 16.09 -16.39 6.67
CA THR A 220 15.13 -15.27 6.77
C THR A 220 14.43 -15.19 8.12
N LEU A 221 14.19 -16.34 8.77
CA LEU A 221 13.72 -16.40 10.16
C LEU A 221 14.81 -15.95 11.17
N PRO A 222 14.42 -15.39 12.32
CA PRO A 222 15.35 -15.09 13.40
C PRO A 222 15.89 -16.37 14.08
N PRO A 223 17.05 -16.32 14.76
CA PRO A 223 17.74 -17.49 15.30
C PRO A 223 16.94 -18.37 16.25
N ASP A 224 16.07 -17.78 17.05
CA ASP A 224 15.16 -18.46 17.98
C ASP A 224 14.14 -19.37 17.28
N MET A 225 13.91 -19.17 15.97
CA MET A 225 13.00 -19.99 15.17
C MET A 225 13.71 -21.02 14.28
N TRP A 226 15.05 -21.08 14.27
CA TRP A 226 15.81 -21.97 13.39
C TRP A 226 15.61 -23.45 13.73
N GLU A 227 15.45 -23.80 15.01
CA GLU A 227 15.24 -25.20 15.42
C GLU A 227 13.98 -25.82 14.82
N ALA A 228 12.96 -25.01 14.54
CA ALA A 228 11.71 -25.46 13.92
C ALA A 228 11.81 -25.53 12.38
N SER A 229 12.89 -25.00 11.78
CA SER A 229 13.15 -25.05 10.35
C SER A 229 14.00 -26.28 9.98
N GLY A 230 14.13 -26.55 8.69
CA GLY A 230 15.09 -27.54 8.21
C GLY A 230 16.53 -27.02 8.14
N ILE A 231 16.84 -25.85 8.70
CA ILE A 231 18.18 -25.23 8.69
C ILE A 231 18.64 -25.06 10.14
N ALA A 232 19.26 -26.11 10.68
CA ALA A 232 19.93 -26.03 11.99
C ALA A 232 21.36 -25.49 11.81
N ALA A 233 21.83 -24.67 12.75
CA ALA A 233 23.17 -24.14 12.70
C ALA A 233 23.80 -24.00 14.08
N GLU A 234 25.07 -24.38 14.20
CA GLU A 234 25.83 -24.34 15.44
C GLU A 234 27.00 -23.35 15.31
N ARG A 235 27.43 -22.73 16.41
CA ARG A 235 28.50 -21.73 16.36
C ARG A 235 29.87 -22.38 16.33
N TRP A 236 30.64 -22.04 15.30
CA TRP A 236 32.01 -22.50 15.14
C TRP A 236 32.95 -21.34 14.85
N ARG A 237 34.23 -21.53 15.19
CA ARG A 237 35.30 -20.62 14.81
C ARG A 237 35.92 -21.09 13.49
N ALA A 238 35.77 -20.29 12.44
CA ALA A 238 36.31 -20.57 11.12
C ALA A 238 37.48 -19.66 10.79
N THR A 239 38.53 -20.24 10.21
CA THR A 239 39.68 -19.52 9.66
C THR A 239 39.87 -19.90 8.20
N THR A 240 39.87 -18.93 7.28
CA THR A 240 40.21 -19.21 5.88
C THR A 240 41.68 -18.94 5.60
N ARG A 241 42.31 -19.76 4.75
CA ARG A 241 43.64 -19.48 4.19
C ARG A 241 43.58 -19.00 2.75
N ARG A 242 42.40 -19.06 2.12
CA ARG A 242 42.18 -18.70 0.72
C ARG A 242 41.08 -17.68 0.61
N VAL A 243 41.42 -16.54 0.02
CA VAL A 243 40.46 -15.46 -0.27
C VAL A 243 39.43 -15.99 -1.27
N GLY A 244 38.14 -15.90 -0.94
CA GLY A 244 37.03 -16.31 -1.81
C GLY A 244 37.08 -17.76 -2.30
N GLY A 245 37.81 -18.63 -1.61
CA GLY A 245 37.94 -20.04 -1.97
C GLY A 245 36.71 -20.86 -1.56
N ALA A 246 36.69 -22.12 -2.02
CA ALA A 246 35.76 -23.14 -1.55
C ALA A 246 35.75 -23.23 -0.01
N ASN A 247 34.59 -23.53 0.56
CA ASN A 247 34.45 -23.61 2.01
C ASN A 247 35.28 -24.77 2.61
N THR A 248 35.60 -25.80 1.83
CA THR A 248 36.54 -26.87 2.21
C THR A 248 37.96 -26.37 2.52
N SER A 249 38.32 -25.15 2.12
CA SER A 249 39.60 -24.53 2.46
C SER A 249 39.64 -23.91 3.87
N TRP A 250 38.52 -23.93 4.60
CA TRP A 250 38.42 -23.35 5.93
C TRP A 250 38.87 -24.36 6.99
N LYS A 251 39.58 -23.86 7.99
CA LYS A 251 39.82 -24.59 9.23
C LYS A 251 38.71 -24.24 10.21
N VAL A 252 37.97 -25.24 10.65
CA VAL A 252 36.86 -25.10 11.61
C VAL A 252 37.29 -25.71 12.94
N VAL A 253 37.09 -24.98 14.03
CA VAL A 253 37.35 -25.44 15.39
C VAL A 253 36.21 -25.00 16.30
N ASP A 254 35.94 -25.79 17.32
CA ASP A 254 35.03 -25.40 18.38
C ASP A 254 35.60 -24.18 19.13
N PRO A 255 34.80 -23.14 19.42
CA PRO A 255 35.28 -21.94 20.10
C PRO A 255 35.72 -22.19 21.55
N VAL A 256 35.22 -23.25 22.19
CA VAL A 256 35.41 -23.56 23.61
C VAL A 256 36.08 -24.91 23.82
N LEU A 257 35.65 -25.95 23.12
CA LEU A 257 36.13 -27.31 23.31
C LEU A 257 37.42 -27.59 22.52
N PRO A 258 38.31 -28.43 23.07
CA PRO A 258 39.48 -28.88 22.35
C PRO A 258 39.10 -29.78 21.15
N PRO A 259 39.92 -29.83 20.07
CA PRO A 259 39.61 -30.55 18.83
C PRO A 259 39.44 -32.07 18.98
N GLU A 260 39.87 -32.64 20.10
CA GLU A 260 39.69 -34.06 20.43
C GLU A 260 38.27 -34.38 20.91
N LEU A 261 37.56 -33.38 21.45
CA LEU A 261 36.21 -33.53 22.00
C LEU A 261 35.11 -33.05 21.05
N SER A 262 35.42 -32.13 20.15
CA SER A 262 34.46 -31.55 19.21
C SER A 262 35.13 -31.34 17.85
N ARG A 263 34.63 -32.02 16.82
CA ARG A 263 35.12 -31.95 15.45
C ARG A 263 33.99 -31.61 14.50
N PHE A 264 34.31 -30.81 13.50
CA PHE A 264 33.39 -30.51 12.41
C PHE A 264 33.70 -31.45 11.24
N ASP A 265 32.84 -32.44 11.03
CA ASP A 265 33.08 -33.53 10.08
C ASP A 265 32.50 -33.25 8.67
N ASP A 266 31.73 -32.17 8.52
CA ASP A 266 31.07 -31.79 7.26
C ASP A 266 31.78 -30.65 6.52
N ILE A 267 31.25 -30.27 5.35
CA ILE A 267 31.73 -29.08 4.61
C ILE A 267 31.08 -27.84 5.22
N PRO A 268 31.86 -26.85 5.70
CA PRO A 268 31.29 -25.76 6.47
C PRO A 268 30.46 -24.85 5.58
N VAL A 269 29.15 -24.78 5.80
CA VAL A 269 28.28 -23.82 5.11
C VAL A 269 27.79 -22.80 6.14
N PRO A 270 28.20 -21.53 6.07
CA PRO A 270 27.75 -20.53 7.02
C PRO A 270 26.26 -20.24 6.85
N VAL A 271 25.56 -20.15 7.97
CA VAL A 271 24.18 -19.68 8.06
C VAL A 271 24.20 -18.26 8.62
N LEU A 272 23.62 -17.33 7.88
CA LEU A 272 23.75 -15.90 8.09
C LEU A 272 22.38 -15.29 8.36
N GLU A 273 22.30 -14.41 9.33
CA GLU A 273 21.16 -13.50 9.48
C GLU A 273 21.29 -12.31 8.50
N PRO A 274 20.17 -11.69 8.06
CA PRO A 274 20.15 -10.48 7.23
C PRO A 274 20.53 -9.21 8.01
N THR A 275 21.59 -9.29 8.80
CA THR A 275 22.05 -8.21 9.68
C THR A 275 23.47 -7.76 9.34
N VAL A 276 23.80 -6.51 9.68
CA VAL A 276 25.12 -5.90 9.45
C VAL A 276 26.24 -6.72 10.10
N GLY A 277 26.00 -7.24 11.30
CA GLY A 277 26.98 -8.03 12.05
C GLY A 277 27.32 -9.33 11.34
N SER A 278 26.29 -10.13 11.05
CA SER A 278 26.42 -11.44 10.39
C SER A 278 27.08 -11.35 9.02
N LEU A 279 26.53 -10.51 8.13
CA LEU A 279 27.03 -10.33 6.77
C LEU A 279 28.44 -9.71 6.74
N GLY A 280 28.73 -8.77 7.64
CA GLY A 280 30.04 -8.14 7.75
C GLY A 280 31.13 -9.09 8.23
N VAL A 281 30.83 -9.96 9.20
CA VAL A 281 31.74 -11.01 9.69
C VAL A 281 32.10 -11.97 8.56
N TRP A 282 31.10 -12.46 7.84
CA TRP A 282 31.30 -13.37 6.70
C TRP A 282 32.05 -12.71 5.54
N ALA A 283 31.72 -11.46 5.19
CA ALA A 283 32.43 -10.73 4.14
C ALA A 283 33.91 -10.54 4.46
N ARG A 284 34.27 -10.27 5.72
CA ARG A 284 35.67 -10.19 6.17
C ARG A 284 36.37 -11.55 6.09
N LEU A 285 35.70 -12.63 6.48
CA LEU A 285 36.24 -13.98 6.34
C LEU A 285 36.59 -14.26 4.89
N LEU A 286 35.66 -14.05 3.95
CA LEU A 286 35.91 -14.31 2.53
C LEU A 286 37.01 -13.42 1.93
N ALA A 287 37.09 -12.16 2.36
CA ALA A 287 37.96 -11.17 1.73
C ALA A 287 39.40 -11.13 2.27
N SER A 288 39.69 -11.76 3.41
CA SER A 288 41.00 -11.66 4.06
C SER A 288 41.62 -13.04 4.31
N PRO A 289 42.84 -13.31 3.80
CA PRO A 289 43.54 -14.54 4.13
C PRO A 289 43.95 -14.52 5.60
N GLY A 290 43.75 -15.62 6.32
CA GLY A 290 44.06 -15.75 7.75
C GLY A 290 43.03 -15.12 8.69
N ALA A 291 41.95 -14.54 8.17
CA ALA A 291 40.86 -14.04 9.01
C ALA A 291 40.23 -15.19 9.79
N THR A 292 40.09 -15.00 11.09
CA THR A 292 39.40 -15.92 12.00
C THR A 292 38.17 -15.23 12.56
N VAL A 293 37.03 -15.88 12.44
CA VAL A 293 35.74 -15.37 12.88
C VAL A 293 34.89 -16.46 13.49
N GLU A 294 33.95 -16.10 14.33
CA GLU A 294 32.92 -17.00 14.82
C GLU A 294 31.62 -16.75 14.06
N LEU A 295 31.00 -17.83 13.58
CA LEU A 295 29.76 -17.79 12.83
C LEU A 295 28.98 -19.10 12.95
N PRO A 296 27.66 -19.08 12.76
CA PRO A 296 26.88 -20.31 12.71
C PRO A 296 27.20 -21.06 11.41
N LEU A 297 27.50 -22.35 11.53
CA LEU A 297 27.66 -23.27 10.42
C LEU A 297 26.50 -24.25 10.39
N LEU A 298 26.02 -24.55 9.20
CA LEU A 298 24.93 -25.47 8.91
C LEU A 298 25.27 -26.85 9.48
N ALA A 299 24.40 -27.35 10.35
CA ALA A 299 24.48 -28.70 10.88
C ALA A 299 23.85 -29.68 9.88
N SER A 300 24.41 -30.88 9.79
CA SER A 300 23.74 -31.96 9.04
C SER A 300 22.47 -32.37 9.77
N PRO A 301 21.35 -32.59 9.05
CA PRO A 301 20.13 -33.07 9.68
C PRO A 301 20.37 -34.46 10.27
N ASP A 302 19.93 -34.66 11.52
CA ASP A 302 20.00 -35.95 12.20
C ASP A 302 19.16 -36.98 11.45
N ARG A 303 19.84 -37.90 10.76
CA ARG A 303 19.21 -38.97 9.94
C ARG A 303 18.31 -39.90 10.77
N HIS A 304 18.45 -39.86 12.09
CA HIS A 304 17.74 -40.70 13.06
C HIS A 304 16.74 -39.92 13.92
N ALA A 305 16.63 -38.60 13.75
CA ALA A 305 15.57 -37.84 14.39
C ALA A 305 14.24 -38.28 13.76
N ALA A 306 13.42 -38.98 14.54
CA ALA A 306 12.09 -39.37 14.09
C ALA A 306 11.33 -38.10 13.71
N VAL A 307 11.03 -37.95 12.42
CA VAL A 307 10.07 -36.96 11.95
C VAL A 307 8.73 -37.37 12.57
N ALA A 308 8.41 -36.81 13.74
CA ALA A 308 7.11 -37.00 14.32
C ALA A 308 6.09 -36.61 13.25
N PRO A 309 5.14 -37.49 12.88
CA PRO A 309 4.12 -37.12 11.93
C PRO A 309 3.45 -35.87 12.47
N ALA A 310 3.39 -34.81 11.67
CA ALA A 310 2.78 -33.56 12.06
C ALA A 310 1.37 -33.87 12.59
N ARG A 311 1.20 -33.83 13.92
CA ARG A 311 -0.11 -33.94 14.56
C ARG A 311 -0.97 -32.84 13.95
N ASP A 312 -2.15 -33.21 13.45
CA ASP A 312 -3.04 -32.39 12.62
C ASP A 312 -2.74 -30.87 12.69
N PRO A 313 -1.84 -30.36 11.82
CA PRO A 313 -1.19 -29.06 12.01
C PRO A 313 -2.13 -27.87 11.71
N GLY A 314 -3.43 -28.11 11.57
CA GLY A 314 -4.44 -27.08 11.27
C GLY A 314 -5.28 -26.63 12.47
N GLY A 315 -5.08 -27.18 13.67
CA GLY A 315 -5.89 -26.87 14.83
C GLY A 315 -5.48 -25.56 15.52
N ALA A 316 -6.43 -24.63 15.69
CA ALA A 316 -6.22 -23.39 16.44
C ALA A 316 -5.74 -23.61 17.88
N GLN A 317 -6.07 -24.77 18.49
CA GLN A 317 -5.58 -25.15 19.80
C GLN A 317 -4.09 -25.51 19.79
N HIS A 318 -3.62 -26.28 18.81
CA HIS A 318 -2.20 -26.61 18.68
C HIS A 318 -1.36 -25.34 18.45
N PHE A 319 -1.85 -24.44 17.61
CA PHE A 319 -1.21 -23.15 17.42
C PHE A 319 -1.17 -22.32 18.71
N ARG A 320 -2.26 -22.32 19.50
CA ARG A 320 -2.29 -21.63 20.81
C ARG A 320 -1.23 -22.15 21.78
N ASP A 321 -0.98 -23.45 21.77
CA ASP A 321 -0.03 -24.09 22.68
C ASP A 321 1.44 -23.85 22.27
N ALA A 322 1.68 -23.56 20.97
CA ALA A 322 3.02 -23.41 20.40
C ALA A 322 3.44 -21.96 20.10
N ALA A 323 2.48 -21.07 19.82
CA ALA A 323 2.75 -19.71 19.39
C ALA A 323 2.96 -18.75 20.57
N THR A 324 3.74 -17.69 20.34
CA THR A 324 3.83 -16.58 21.28
C THR A 324 2.46 -15.91 21.49
N PRO A 325 2.19 -15.33 22.67
CA PRO A 325 0.93 -14.63 22.93
C PRO A 325 0.65 -13.52 21.90
N GLU A 326 1.68 -12.81 21.46
CA GLU A 326 1.63 -11.77 20.44
C GLU A 326 1.29 -12.33 19.06
N ALA A 327 1.87 -13.46 18.65
CA ALA A 327 1.53 -14.14 17.40
C ALA A 327 0.10 -14.69 17.43
N TYR A 328 -0.33 -15.27 18.56
CA TYR A 328 -1.69 -15.75 18.74
C TYR A 328 -2.73 -14.63 18.64
N ARG A 329 -2.46 -13.49 19.31
CA ARG A 329 -3.30 -12.29 19.20
C ARG A 329 -3.28 -11.73 17.77
N LEU A 330 -2.12 -11.68 17.11
CA LEU A 330 -2.00 -11.25 15.71
C LEU A 330 -2.83 -12.14 14.77
N ALA A 331 -2.82 -13.46 14.97
CA ALA A 331 -3.62 -14.41 14.20
C ALA A 331 -5.13 -14.07 14.28
N ALA A 332 -5.63 -13.61 15.43
CA ALA A 332 -7.01 -13.16 15.56
C ALA A 332 -7.32 -11.89 14.75
N HIS A 333 -6.42 -10.90 14.77
CA HIS A 333 -6.54 -9.69 13.94
C HIS A 333 -6.45 -10.01 12.44
N LEU A 334 -5.66 -11.01 12.04
CA LEU A 334 -5.60 -11.48 10.66
C LEU A 334 -6.86 -12.27 10.28
N ALA A 335 -7.32 -13.20 11.12
CA ALA A 335 -8.51 -14.01 10.89
C ALA A 335 -9.79 -13.16 10.77
N ALA A 336 -9.84 -12.04 11.48
CA ALA A 336 -10.86 -11.03 11.32
C ALA A 336 -10.95 -10.52 9.89
N VAL A 337 -9.80 -10.17 9.29
CA VAL A 337 -9.67 -9.48 8.01
C VAL A 337 -9.45 -10.46 6.85
N ALA A 338 -9.62 -11.76 7.08
CA ALA A 338 -9.40 -12.78 6.06
C ALA A 338 -10.66 -13.00 5.20
N PRO A 339 -10.53 -13.32 3.89
CA PRO A 339 -9.29 -13.66 3.17
C PRO A 339 -8.38 -12.47 2.85
N LEU A 340 -7.06 -12.68 2.91
CA LEU A 340 -6.07 -11.61 2.79
C LEU A 340 -4.74 -12.01 2.11
N SER A 341 -4.04 -11.04 1.54
CA SER A 341 -2.71 -11.23 0.93
C SER A 341 -1.58 -10.80 1.87
N VAL A 342 -0.31 -11.15 1.56
CA VAL A 342 0.85 -10.78 2.40
C VAL A 342 0.97 -9.26 2.65
N PRO A 343 0.80 -8.37 1.66
CA PRO A 343 0.79 -6.93 1.93
C PRO A 343 -0.30 -6.50 2.92
N VAL A 344 -1.48 -7.13 2.86
CA VAL A 344 -2.57 -6.88 3.82
C VAL A 344 -2.22 -7.44 5.21
N MET A 345 -1.52 -8.59 5.29
CA MET A 345 -0.99 -9.09 6.56
C MET A 345 -0.06 -8.07 7.22
N ARG A 346 0.84 -7.45 6.44
CA ARG A 346 1.77 -6.42 6.93
C ARG A 346 1.05 -5.13 7.33
N LEU A 347 -0.05 -4.80 6.66
CA LEU A 347 -0.91 -3.69 7.07
C LEU A 347 -1.60 -3.96 8.40
N VAL A 348 -2.12 -5.18 8.61
CA VAL A 348 -2.71 -5.58 9.90
C VAL A 348 -1.64 -5.54 10.99
N GLN A 349 -0.48 -6.12 10.73
CA GLN A 349 0.68 -6.11 11.62
C GLN A 349 1.08 -4.69 12.06
N SER A 350 1.10 -3.71 11.16
CA SER A 350 1.44 -2.32 11.51
C SER A 350 0.29 -1.54 12.19
N ALA A 351 -0.95 -2.01 12.08
CA ALA A 351 -2.13 -1.35 12.63
C ALA A 351 -2.47 -1.76 14.08
N VAL A 352 -2.00 -2.93 14.53
CA VAL A 352 -2.25 -3.43 15.89
C VAL A 352 -1.71 -2.49 16.97
N PRO A 353 -2.26 -2.49 18.20
CA PRO A 353 -1.87 -1.54 19.24
C PRO A 353 -0.52 -1.84 19.93
N TRP A 354 0.18 -2.93 19.55
CA TRP A 354 1.50 -3.29 20.07
C TRP A 354 2.54 -3.38 18.94
N ALA A 355 3.81 -3.45 19.30
CA ALA A 355 4.91 -3.60 18.35
C ALA A 355 4.97 -5.03 17.77
N ALA A 356 4.09 -5.35 16.83
CA ALA A 356 4.12 -6.65 16.16
C ALA A 356 5.29 -6.73 15.17
N THR A 357 6.17 -7.72 15.35
CA THR A 357 7.35 -7.94 14.49
C THR A 357 7.05 -8.93 13.37
N THR A 358 7.95 -9.02 12.37
CA THR A 358 7.79 -9.99 11.27
C THR A 358 7.89 -11.43 11.78
N SER A 359 8.58 -11.67 12.90
CA SER A 359 8.62 -12.97 13.58
C SER A 359 7.24 -13.44 14.00
N HIS A 360 6.43 -12.57 14.63
CA HIS A 360 5.04 -12.92 14.99
C HIS A 360 4.21 -13.28 13.75
N LEU A 361 4.39 -12.56 12.63
CA LEU A 361 3.68 -12.87 11.39
C LEU A 361 4.16 -14.21 10.78
N ALA A 362 5.46 -14.50 10.89
CA ALA A 362 6.03 -15.78 10.47
C ALA A 362 5.46 -16.93 11.30
N GLU A 363 5.39 -16.81 12.63
CA GLU A 363 4.76 -17.83 13.49
C GLU A 363 3.34 -18.16 13.03
N VAL A 364 2.50 -17.16 12.73
CA VAL A 364 1.13 -17.39 12.24
C VAL A 364 1.11 -18.14 10.91
N PHE A 365 1.99 -17.78 9.98
CA PHE A 365 2.04 -18.38 8.65
C PHE A 365 2.62 -19.81 8.69
N LEU A 366 3.61 -20.05 9.54
CA LEU A 366 4.28 -21.34 9.72
C LEU A 366 3.47 -22.28 10.61
N GLY A 367 2.62 -21.74 11.50
CA GLY A 367 1.75 -22.48 12.41
C GLY A 367 0.59 -23.22 11.73
N GLY A 368 0.51 -23.23 10.40
CA GLY A 368 -0.45 -24.06 9.64
C GLY A 368 -1.90 -23.57 9.63
N LEU A 369 -2.18 -22.42 10.27
CA LEU A 369 -3.52 -21.83 10.33
C LEU A 369 -3.97 -21.20 9.01
N VAL A 370 -3.02 -20.68 8.25
CA VAL A 370 -3.23 -19.90 7.04
C VAL A 370 -3.07 -20.81 5.82
N ARG A 371 -4.08 -20.86 4.94
CA ARG A 371 -4.10 -21.73 3.76
C ARG A 371 -4.29 -20.91 2.49
N PRO A 372 -3.67 -21.30 1.36
CA PRO A 372 -3.94 -20.66 0.07
C PRO A 372 -5.43 -20.66 -0.24
N HIS A 373 -5.96 -19.52 -0.65
CA HIS A 373 -7.35 -19.32 -1.03
C HIS A 373 -7.43 -18.89 -2.49
N PRO A 374 -8.40 -19.40 -3.28
CA PRO A 374 -8.56 -18.98 -4.67
C PRO A 374 -8.70 -17.46 -4.75
N ALA A 375 -7.92 -16.85 -5.65
CA ALA A 375 -8.01 -15.42 -5.87
C ALA A 375 -9.38 -15.05 -6.48
N PRO A 376 -9.95 -13.89 -6.10
CA PRO A 376 -11.22 -13.42 -6.66
C PRO A 376 -11.13 -12.93 -8.10
N VAL A 377 -9.93 -12.93 -8.70
CA VAL A 377 -9.66 -12.50 -10.08
C VAL A 377 -9.10 -13.66 -10.91
N SER A 378 -9.49 -13.72 -12.19
CA SER A 378 -8.99 -14.74 -13.13
C SER A 378 -7.65 -14.31 -13.72
N GLY A 379 -6.58 -15.08 -13.49
CA GLY A 379 -5.24 -14.86 -14.06
C GLY A 379 -4.11 -15.16 -13.07
N PRO A 380 -2.85 -15.32 -13.54
CA PRO A 380 -1.71 -15.52 -12.65
C PRO A 380 -1.41 -14.23 -11.89
N LEU A 381 -1.71 -14.20 -10.59
CA LEU A 381 -1.31 -13.11 -9.71
C LEU A 381 0.22 -13.16 -9.47
N PRO A 382 0.90 -12.00 -9.35
CA PRO A 382 2.24 -11.95 -8.81
C PRO A 382 2.29 -12.68 -7.47
N ALA A 383 3.40 -13.38 -7.19
CA ALA A 383 3.50 -14.29 -6.05
C ALA A 383 3.10 -13.65 -4.71
N LYS A 384 3.55 -12.42 -4.45
CA LYS A 384 3.20 -11.63 -3.26
C LYS A 384 1.71 -11.28 -3.11
N HIS A 385 0.89 -11.47 -4.15
CA HIS A 385 -0.54 -11.18 -4.16
C HIS A 385 -1.42 -12.42 -4.04
N ARG A 386 -0.81 -13.58 -3.77
CA ARG A 386 -1.58 -14.77 -3.38
C ARG A 386 -2.44 -14.48 -2.17
N VAL A 387 -3.68 -14.94 -2.24
CA VAL A 387 -4.69 -14.76 -1.21
C VAL A 387 -4.65 -15.97 -0.29
N PHE A 388 -4.80 -15.72 0.99
CA PHE A 388 -4.83 -16.73 2.02
C PHE A 388 -6.05 -16.56 2.91
N ASP A 389 -6.53 -17.67 3.46
CA ASP A 389 -7.62 -17.66 4.41
C ASP A 389 -7.39 -18.66 5.54
N PHE A 390 -8.13 -18.48 6.64
CA PHE A 390 -8.18 -19.38 7.78
C PHE A 390 -9.36 -20.34 7.61
N SER A 391 -9.27 -21.55 8.18
CA SER A 391 -10.43 -22.43 8.28
C SER A 391 -11.52 -21.80 9.14
N ASP A 392 -12.79 -22.14 8.90
CA ASP A 392 -13.91 -21.60 9.69
C ASP A 392 -13.79 -21.93 11.18
N THR A 393 -13.28 -23.13 11.50
CA THR A 393 -13.00 -23.57 12.87
C THR A 393 -11.91 -22.72 13.52
N ALA A 394 -10.82 -22.41 12.80
CA ALA A 394 -9.76 -21.55 13.31
C ALA A 394 -10.24 -20.11 13.51
N LYS A 395 -11.04 -19.56 12.58
CA LYS A 395 -11.62 -18.22 12.71
C LYS A 395 -12.48 -18.09 13.96
N ALA A 396 -13.34 -19.08 14.25
CA ALA A 396 -14.19 -19.05 15.43
C ALA A 396 -13.36 -18.95 16.72
N VAL A 397 -12.38 -19.85 16.89
CA VAL A 397 -11.51 -19.87 18.07
C VAL A 397 -10.68 -18.59 18.21
N LEU A 398 -10.09 -18.11 17.11
CA LEU A 398 -9.23 -16.93 17.12
C LEU A 398 -10.01 -15.64 17.41
N LEU A 399 -11.24 -15.51 16.89
CA LEU A 399 -12.03 -14.30 17.12
C LEU A 399 -12.58 -14.21 18.55
N ASP A 400 -12.75 -15.35 19.23
CA ASP A 400 -13.09 -15.39 20.65
C ASP A 400 -11.88 -15.09 21.56
N ALA A 401 -10.65 -15.15 21.03
CA ALA A 401 -9.42 -14.92 21.80
C ALA A 401 -9.12 -13.45 22.10
N VAL A 402 -9.72 -12.50 21.36
CA VAL A 402 -9.42 -11.06 21.45
C VAL A 402 -10.71 -10.25 21.61
N PRO A 403 -10.74 -9.20 22.46
CA PRO A 403 -11.93 -8.36 22.60
C PRO A 403 -12.37 -7.74 21.28
N GLN A 404 -13.66 -7.81 20.98
CA GLN A 404 -14.26 -7.28 19.75
C GLN A 404 -13.96 -5.78 19.54
N ALA A 405 -13.95 -5.00 20.62
CA ALA A 405 -13.62 -3.57 20.61
C ALA A 405 -12.17 -3.27 20.17
N GLU A 406 -11.26 -4.22 20.36
CA GLU A 406 -9.88 -4.11 19.89
C GLU A 406 -9.80 -4.40 18.39
N LEU A 407 -10.42 -5.49 17.94
CA LEU A 407 -10.49 -5.86 16.53
C LEU A 407 -11.12 -4.73 15.69
N LEU A 408 -12.17 -4.08 16.21
CA LEU A 408 -12.77 -2.89 15.63
C LEU A 408 -11.81 -1.71 15.49
N ARG A 409 -11.00 -1.45 16.53
CA ARG A 409 -10.02 -0.35 16.52
C ARG A 409 -8.94 -0.59 15.48
N THR A 410 -8.44 -1.82 15.37
CA THR A 410 -7.48 -2.22 14.32
C THR A 410 -8.12 -2.06 12.94
N GLY A 411 -9.35 -2.54 12.74
CA GLY A 411 -10.08 -2.35 11.47
C GLY A 411 -10.22 -0.88 11.06
N ARG A 412 -10.58 0.02 11.99
CA ARG A 412 -10.66 1.48 11.72
C ARG A 412 -9.30 2.11 11.42
N ARG A 413 -8.21 1.61 12.00
CA ARG A 413 -6.84 2.07 11.67
C ARG A 413 -6.43 1.64 10.27
N ILE A 414 -6.73 0.41 9.89
CA ILE A 414 -6.50 -0.12 8.54
C ILE A 414 -7.28 0.70 7.51
N GLY A 415 -8.58 0.94 7.75
CA GLY A 415 -9.43 1.76 6.87
C GLY A 415 -8.85 3.16 6.63
N ARG A 416 -8.52 3.90 7.71
CA ARG A 416 -7.87 5.22 7.62
C ARG A 416 -6.55 5.16 6.86
N ARG A 417 -5.74 4.13 7.09
CA ARG A 417 -4.45 3.98 6.41
C ARG A 417 -4.64 3.71 4.92
N LEU A 418 -5.61 2.88 4.53
CA LEU A 418 -5.94 2.65 3.12
C LEU A 418 -6.47 3.92 2.43
N GLU A 419 -7.28 4.72 3.14
CA GLU A 419 -7.77 6.03 2.66
C GLU A 419 -6.64 7.06 2.46
N GLU A 420 -5.65 7.10 3.36
CA GLU A 420 -4.47 7.96 3.22
C GLU A 420 -3.61 7.60 1.99
N LEU A 421 -3.66 6.35 1.55
CA LEU A 421 -2.80 5.79 0.51
C LEU A 421 -3.48 5.71 -0.86
N ALA A 422 -4.79 5.91 -0.90
CA ALA A 422 -5.55 6.03 -2.14
C ALA A 422 -5.09 7.29 -2.91
N GLY A 423 -4.39 7.11 -4.04
CA GLY A 423 -4.06 8.19 -4.98
C GLY A 423 -2.58 8.56 -5.14
N ASN A 424 -1.63 7.87 -4.50
CA ASN A 424 -0.20 8.16 -4.62
C ASN A 424 0.65 6.89 -4.95
N SER A 425 1.26 6.88 -6.14
CA SER A 425 2.45 6.06 -6.52
C SER A 425 2.24 4.55 -6.82
N PRO A 426 3.15 3.85 -7.55
CA PRO A 426 2.91 2.51 -8.07
C PRO A 426 3.73 1.37 -7.39
N ASP A 427 3.23 0.63 -6.38
CA ASP A 427 3.33 -0.86 -6.24
C ASP A 427 2.24 -1.52 -5.33
N PHE A 428 1.42 -2.49 -5.84
CA PHE A 428 0.16 -3.17 -5.32
C PHE A 428 -1.28 -2.73 -5.77
N PRO A 429 -2.09 -3.47 -6.56
CA PRO A 429 -3.51 -3.17 -6.71
C PRO A 429 -4.36 -3.89 -5.64
N ALA A 430 -4.74 -3.21 -4.54
CA ALA A 430 -5.95 -3.56 -3.79
C ALA A 430 -7.12 -2.74 -4.35
N TRP A 431 -8.15 -3.38 -4.88
CA TRP A 431 -9.32 -2.68 -5.42
C TRP A 431 -10.27 -2.28 -4.29
N LEU A 432 -10.22 -1.00 -3.91
CA LEU A 432 -11.26 -0.38 -3.10
C LEU A 432 -12.43 -0.04 -4.02
N LEU A 433 -13.65 -0.40 -3.64
CA LEU A 433 -14.84 0.09 -4.36
C LEU A 433 -14.90 1.61 -4.18
N HIS A 434 -14.79 2.32 -5.30
CA HIS A 434 -14.81 3.78 -5.31
C HIS A 434 -15.66 4.27 -6.49
N PRO A 435 -16.61 5.19 -6.30
CA PRO A 435 -17.48 5.68 -7.38
C PRO A 435 -16.69 6.29 -8.55
N ASP A 436 -15.52 6.86 -8.27
CA ASP A 436 -14.60 7.44 -9.28
C ASP A 436 -13.41 6.55 -9.67
N GLY A 437 -13.45 5.25 -9.39
CA GLY A 437 -12.37 4.32 -9.75
C GLY A 437 -12.16 4.18 -11.26
N SER A 438 -10.92 4.23 -11.74
CA SER A 438 -10.57 4.11 -13.16
C SER A 438 -10.58 2.66 -13.68
N ASP A 439 -10.47 1.67 -12.79
CA ASP A 439 -10.53 0.24 -13.14
C ASP A 439 -11.94 -0.32 -12.92
N THR A 440 -12.41 -1.17 -13.84
CA THR A 440 -13.69 -1.86 -13.77
C THR A 440 -13.51 -3.31 -13.36
N LEU A 441 -14.19 -3.75 -12.31
CA LEU A 441 -14.23 -5.16 -11.92
C LEU A 441 -15.30 -5.90 -12.75
N PRO A 442 -14.97 -7.02 -13.42
CA PRO A 442 -15.97 -7.90 -14.03
C PRO A 442 -16.94 -8.38 -12.96
N GLY A 443 -18.25 -8.39 -13.24
CA GLY A 443 -19.31 -8.62 -12.24
C GLY A 443 -19.26 -9.95 -11.45
N SER A 444 -18.37 -10.88 -11.82
CA SER A 444 -18.08 -12.12 -11.08
C SER A 444 -16.96 -12.00 -10.04
N GLN A 445 -16.21 -10.89 -10.03
CA GLN A 445 -15.03 -10.68 -9.20
C GLN A 445 -15.37 -9.80 -8.01
N GLN A 446 -15.24 -10.36 -6.80
CA GLN A 446 -15.47 -9.61 -5.56
C GLN A 446 -14.21 -8.81 -5.20
N PRO A 447 -14.30 -7.48 -5.05
CA PRO A 447 -13.21 -6.72 -4.46
C PRO A 447 -12.93 -7.17 -3.03
N PHE A 448 -11.70 -6.93 -2.56
CA PHE A 448 -11.27 -7.11 -1.17
C PHE A 448 -12.16 -6.34 -0.16
N THR A 449 -13.04 -5.44 -0.62
CA THR A 449 -14.09 -4.78 0.16
C THR A 449 -15.23 -5.71 0.63
N SER A 450 -15.38 -6.92 0.07
CA SER A 450 -16.32 -7.92 0.62
C SER A 450 -15.86 -8.44 1.99
N VAL A 451 -14.55 -8.51 2.18
CA VAL A 451 -13.90 -8.86 3.43
C VAL A 451 -14.14 -7.76 4.46
N GLU A 452 -14.04 -6.50 4.04
CA GLU A 452 -14.31 -5.30 4.86
C GLU A 452 -15.80 -5.14 5.24
N ARG A 453 -16.74 -5.45 4.33
CA ARG A 453 -18.19 -5.50 4.66
C ARG A 453 -18.54 -6.67 5.59
N ARG A 454 -17.91 -7.83 5.42
CA ARG A 454 -18.06 -8.98 6.35
C ARG A 454 -17.43 -8.70 7.71
N LEU A 455 -16.29 -8.04 7.74
CA LEU A 455 -15.61 -7.52 8.93
C LEU A 455 -16.49 -6.55 9.72
N LEU A 456 -17.05 -5.53 9.05
CA LEU A 456 -17.93 -4.54 9.67
C LEU A 456 -19.20 -5.17 10.24
N ALA A 457 -19.81 -6.10 9.49
CA ALA A 457 -20.97 -6.86 9.94
C ALA A 457 -20.67 -7.81 11.12
N ARG A 458 -19.50 -8.49 11.10
CA ARG A 458 -19.06 -9.42 12.16
C ARG A 458 -18.60 -8.70 13.43
N PHE A 459 -18.24 -7.43 13.32
CA PHE A 459 -17.86 -6.57 14.43
C PHE A 459 -18.97 -5.66 14.97
N GLY A 460 -20.24 -5.96 14.66
CA GLY A 460 -21.37 -5.22 15.22
C GLY A 460 -21.48 -3.77 14.74
N VAL A 461 -20.78 -3.40 13.65
CA VAL A 461 -21.00 -2.13 12.97
C VAL A 461 -22.08 -2.36 11.93
N SER A 462 -23.32 -2.07 12.34
CA SER A 462 -24.43 -1.94 11.41
C SER A 462 -24.20 -0.71 10.54
N VAL A 463 -24.01 -0.88 9.22
CA VAL A 463 -24.28 0.21 8.26
C VAL A 463 -25.80 0.37 8.24
N GLY A 464 -26.31 1.10 9.23
CA GLY A 464 -27.72 1.19 9.53
C GLY A 464 -27.99 1.24 11.03
N ARG A 465 -28.22 2.46 11.51
CA ARG A 465 -28.77 2.90 12.80
C ARG A 465 -27.85 3.00 14.04
N ALA A 466 -27.93 4.22 14.56
CA ALA A 466 -27.92 4.67 15.96
C ALA A 466 -26.57 4.99 16.63
N SER A 467 -26.42 6.27 17.02
CA SER A 467 -26.27 6.80 18.41
C SER A 467 -25.94 5.77 19.51
N PRO A 468 -25.18 6.07 20.61
CA PRO A 468 -25.16 7.32 21.38
C PRO A 468 -23.79 7.73 22.02
N ALA A 469 -23.90 8.78 22.84
CA ALA A 469 -22.90 9.62 23.52
C ALA A 469 -22.02 8.96 24.61
N LEU A 470 -21.00 9.71 25.07
CA LEU A 470 -20.40 9.84 26.43
C LEU A 470 -18.97 10.44 26.28
N GLY A 471 -18.46 11.45 26.99
CA GLY A 471 -18.90 12.36 28.04
C GLY A 471 -17.65 13.10 28.64
N ARG A 472 -17.78 14.41 28.92
CA ARG A 472 -17.06 15.29 29.91
C ARG A 472 -15.50 15.31 29.88
N GLY A 473 -14.76 16.42 29.71
CA GLY A 473 -14.79 17.80 30.28
C GLY A 473 -13.51 18.00 31.15
N PRO A 474 -13.16 19.19 31.71
CA PRO A 474 -13.04 20.58 31.20
C PRO A 474 -11.63 21.22 31.50
N SER A 475 -11.22 22.33 30.85
CA SER A 475 -10.46 23.48 31.44
C SER A 475 -10.07 24.49 30.33
N THR A 476 -10.69 25.68 30.25
CA THR A 476 -10.29 27.00 30.79
C THR A 476 -9.34 27.85 29.92
N ALA A 477 -9.96 28.84 29.28
CA ALA A 477 -9.65 30.28 29.22
C ALA A 477 -8.21 30.77 28.93
N GLY A 478 -8.09 31.58 27.87
CA GLY A 478 -6.95 32.48 27.62
C GLY A 478 -7.26 33.48 26.52
N THR A 479 -7.72 34.66 26.92
CA THR A 479 -8.19 35.81 26.12
C THR A 479 -7.07 36.47 25.31
N GLY A 480 -7.38 36.90 24.07
CA GLY A 480 -6.53 37.81 23.28
C GLY A 480 -7.18 38.15 21.94
N ALA A 481 -7.64 39.40 21.78
CA ALA A 481 -8.53 39.81 20.70
C ALA A 481 -7.81 40.51 19.51
N ARG A 482 -8.51 40.45 18.36
CA ARG A 482 -8.51 41.32 17.16
C ARG A 482 -7.53 41.00 16.01
N THR A 483 -8.06 40.63 14.83
CA THR A 483 -8.52 41.51 13.74
C THR A 483 -9.39 40.74 12.72
N GLY A 484 -10.27 41.46 12.01
CA GLY A 484 -11.46 40.96 11.31
C GLY A 484 -11.25 39.96 10.17
N GLY A 485 -12.18 39.01 10.09
CA GLY A 485 -12.28 37.98 9.06
C GLY A 485 -12.30 36.57 9.64
N GLY A 486 -13.42 36.15 10.26
CA GLY A 486 -13.67 34.71 10.47
C GLY A 486 -14.19 34.23 11.83
N LEU A 487 -14.05 35.01 12.88
CA LEU A 487 -14.41 34.57 14.24
C LEU A 487 -15.92 34.71 14.50
N TRP A 488 -16.52 33.68 15.11
CA TRP A 488 -17.88 33.73 15.63
C TRP A 488 -17.99 34.78 16.73
N GLU A 489 -18.99 35.65 16.64
CA GLU A 489 -19.32 36.62 17.68
C GLU A 489 -20.14 35.94 18.79
N PRO A 490 -20.09 36.42 20.05
CA PRO A 490 -21.02 35.99 21.08
C PRO A 490 -22.49 36.22 20.66
N LEU A 491 -23.41 35.39 21.15
CA LEU A 491 -24.84 35.61 20.96
C LEU A 491 -25.25 36.97 21.55
N ALA A 492 -26.16 37.68 20.87
CA ALA A 492 -26.78 38.89 21.40
C ALA A 492 -27.95 38.53 22.32
N ASP A 493 -28.37 39.49 23.15
CA ASP A 493 -29.45 39.29 24.14
C ASP A 493 -30.80 38.88 23.49
N ASP A 494 -31.02 39.27 22.23
CA ASP A 494 -32.22 38.95 21.46
C ASP A 494 -32.13 37.61 20.67
N ASP A 495 -30.97 36.94 20.69
CA ASP A 495 -30.79 35.67 19.97
C ASP A 495 -31.34 34.49 20.80
N PRO A 496 -31.99 33.50 20.17
CA PRO A 496 -32.52 32.36 20.90
C PRO A 496 -31.39 31.48 21.45
N ALA A 497 -31.53 31.00 22.69
CA ALA A 497 -30.56 30.05 23.26
C ALA A 497 -30.57 28.68 22.54
N ARG A 498 -31.72 28.32 21.95
CA ARG A 498 -31.92 27.07 21.20
C ARG A 498 -32.73 27.31 19.94
N LEU A 499 -32.37 26.62 18.87
CA LEU A 499 -33.09 26.62 17.61
C LEU A 499 -33.23 25.18 17.12
N GLY A 500 -34.47 24.72 17.00
CA GLY A 500 -34.76 23.29 16.81
C GLY A 500 -34.16 22.42 17.92
N GLY A 501 -33.44 21.37 17.53
CA GLY A 501 -32.72 20.48 18.44
C GLY A 501 -31.31 20.94 18.84
N TYR A 502 -30.93 22.19 18.53
CA TYR A 502 -29.57 22.69 18.67
C TYR A 502 -29.47 23.82 19.70
N GLU A 503 -28.43 23.78 20.52
CA GLU A 503 -28.05 24.85 21.45
C GLU A 503 -27.02 25.78 20.78
N LEU A 504 -27.34 27.08 20.73
CA LEU A 504 -26.52 28.06 20.03
C LEU A 504 -25.36 28.53 20.91
N ARG A 505 -24.21 28.77 20.32
CA ARG A 505 -22.95 29.12 21.02
C ARG A 505 -22.29 30.39 20.49
N GLY A 506 -22.55 30.75 19.25
CA GLY A 506 -22.01 31.95 18.62
C GLY A 506 -22.81 32.32 17.39
N ARG A 507 -22.68 33.57 16.97
CA ARG A 507 -23.37 34.14 15.80
C ARG A 507 -22.37 34.67 14.79
N ARG A 508 -22.76 34.70 13.53
CA ARG A 508 -22.02 35.36 12.46
C ARG A 508 -23.01 35.96 11.47
N ARG A 509 -22.94 37.28 11.28
CA ARG A 509 -23.80 37.98 10.32
C ARG A 509 -23.35 37.71 8.89
N GLY A 510 -24.28 37.22 8.06
CA GLY A 510 -24.15 37.18 6.60
C GLY A 510 -24.88 38.35 5.94
N ARG A 511 -24.83 38.42 4.59
CA ARG A 511 -25.49 39.49 3.83
C ARG A 511 -27.01 39.51 4.05
N ARG A 512 -27.68 38.39 3.76
CA ARG A 512 -29.15 38.23 3.84
C ARG A 512 -29.62 37.28 4.93
N THR A 513 -28.70 36.48 5.46
CA THR A 513 -28.96 35.44 6.46
C THR A 513 -28.05 35.63 7.67
N LEU A 514 -28.47 35.09 8.80
CA LEU A 514 -27.70 35.06 10.04
C LEU A 514 -27.30 33.60 10.30
N LEU A 515 -26.01 33.38 10.54
CA LEU A 515 -25.45 32.08 10.87
C LEU A 515 -25.28 31.97 12.37
N TYR A 516 -25.58 30.80 12.92
CA TYR A 516 -25.26 30.44 14.29
C TYR A 516 -24.41 29.19 14.33
N GLN A 517 -23.41 29.19 15.20
CA GLN A 517 -22.73 27.97 15.61
C GLN A 517 -23.57 27.31 16.67
N GLY A 518 -23.91 26.04 16.49
CA GLY A 518 -24.71 25.29 17.47
C GLY A 518 -24.21 23.87 17.65
N VAL A 519 -24.72 23.22 18.70
CA VAL A 519 -24.48 21.80 18.96
C VAL A 519 -25.81 21.09 19.18
N ASP A 520 -25.95 19.88 18.65
CA ASP A 520 -27.14 19.06 18.92
C ASP A 520 -27.12 18.50 20.36
N GLY A 521 -28.21 17.85 20.78
CA GLY A 521 -28.30 17.19 22.09
C GLY A 521 -27.29 16.03 22.31
N ARG A 522 -26.50 15.66 21.29
CA ARG A 522 -25.42 14.66 21.35
C ARG A 522 -24.03 15.29 21.33
N GLY A 523 -23.91 16.61 21.18
CA GLY A 523 -22.66 17.36 21.13
C GLY A 523 -22.05 17.52 19.74
N ASN A 524 -22.76 17.16 18.66
CA ASN A 524 -22.26 17.33 17.30
C ASN A 524 -22.37 18.79 16.87
N ALA A 525 -21.30 19.34 16.29
CA ALA A 525 -21.27 20.70 15.79
C ALA A 525 -22.16 20.85 14.54
N ALA A 526 -22.92 21.94 14.50
CA ALA A 526 -23.74 22.34 13.36
C ALA A 526 -23.61 23.85 13.14
N VAL A 527 -23.78 24.25 11.89
CA VAL A 527 -24.00 25.65 11.52
C VAL A 527 -25.47 25.79 11.17
N LEU A 528 -26.18 26.63 11.91
CA LEU A 528 -27.57 26.94 11.67
C LEU A 528 -27.67 28.24 10.88
N ARG A 529 -28.63 28.30 9.95
CA ARG A 529 -28.91 29.51 9.18
C ARG A 529 -30.37 29.90 9.33
N VAL A 530 -30.58 31.18 9.59
CA VAL A 530 -31.90 31.82 9.65
C VAL A 530 -31.93 33.07 8.77
N PRO A 531 -33.11 33.53 8.32
CA PRO A 531 -33.27 34.83 7.70
C PRO A 531 -32.91 35.92 8.70
N ARG A 532 -32.36 37.03 8.20
CA ARG A 532 -32.14 38.20 9.05
C ARG A 532 -33.48 38.83 9.46
N PRO A 533 -33.69 39.11 10.77
CA PRO A 533 -34.94 39.68 11.25
C PRO A 533 -35.14 41.14 10.81
N ASP A 534 -34.04 41.83 10.46
CA ASP A 534 -34.04 43.23 10.01
C ASP A 534 -34.26 43.39 8.49
N LEU A 535 -34.48 42.29 7.76
CA LEU A 535 -34.73 42.29 6.32
C LEU A 535 -36.15 41.83 5.97
N PRO A 536 -36.66 42.10 4.74
CA PRO A 536 -38.02 41.75 4.36
C PRO A 536 -38.34 40.24 4.49
N ALA A 537 -39.58 39.92 4.89
CA ALA A 537 -40.03 38.56 5.15
C ALA A 537 -39.88 37.61 3.94
N VAL A 538 -39.82 38.13 2.72
CA VAL A 538 -39.57 37.34 1.50
C VAL A 538 -38.24 36.57 1.55
N ASN A 539 -37.23 37.08 2.29
CA ASN A 539 -35.94 36.43 2.46
C ASN A 539 -36.02 35.10 3.24
N ALA A 540 -37.15 34.82 3.89
CA ALA A 540 -37.44 33.52 4.50
C ALA A 540 -37.37 32.37 3.48
N GLN A 541 -37.73 32.64 2.22
CA GLN A 541 -37.73 31.64 1.15
C GLN A 541 -36.30 31.24 0.73
N LEU A 542 -35.28 32.07 0.99
CA LEU A 542 -33.88 31.76 0.68
C LEU A 542 -33.33 30.58 1.49
N VAL A 543 -33.81 30.41 2.74
CA VAL A 543 -33.46 29.26 3.58
C VAL A 543 -34.07 27.97 3.02
N THR A 544 -35.27 28.05 2.44
CA THR A 544 -35.91 26.92 1.75
C THR A 544 -35.14 26.53 0.49
N VAL A 545 -34.69 27.51 -0.29
CA VAL A 545 -33.84 27.30 -1.48
C VAL A 545 -32.53 26.60 -1.10
N GLU A 546 -31.83 27.10 -0.08
CA GLU A 546 -30.57 26.49 0.35
C GLU A 546 -30.77 25.07 0.87
N ALA A 547 -31.82 24.83 1.67
CA ALA A 547 -32.13 23.48 2.16
C ALA A 547 -32.40 22.50 1.00
N GLU A 548 -33.07 22.95 -0.06
CA GLU A 548 -33.29 22.13 -1.25
C GLU A 548 -31.99 21.87 -2.03
N ALA A 549 -31.15 22.89 -2.20
CA ALA A 549 -29.84 22.74 -2.84
C ALA A 549 -28.94 21.74 -2.08
N LEU A 550 -28.81 21.88 -0.76
CA LEU A 550 -28.01 20.97 0.07
C LEU A 550 -28.59 19.54 0.07
N ARG A 551 -29.92 19.40 0.01
CA ARG A 551 -30.58 18.08 -0.08
C ARG A 551 -30.28 17.37 -1.40
N ARG A 552 -30.24 18.08 -2.52
CA ARG A 552 -29.89 17.50 -3.83
C ARG A 552 -28.40 17.16 -3.94
N LEU A 553 -27.53 18.01 -3.37
CA LEU A 553 -26.09 17.82 -3.43
C LEU A 553 -25.58 16.74 -2.43
N GLN A 554 -26.32 16.46 -1.36
CA GLN A 554 -26.03 15.36 -0.41
C GLN A 554 -24.59 15.35 0.13
N GLY A 555 -23.99 16.53 0.36
CA GLY A 555 -22.62 16.66 0.87
C GLY A 555 -21.53 16.67 -0.22
N GLN A 556 -21.89 16.51 -1.49
CA GLN A 556 -20.92 16.57 -2.60
C GLN A 556 -20.65 18.03 -2.97
N TYR A 557 -19.43 18.50 -2.72
CA TYR A 557 -19.00 19.89 -2.92
C TYR A 557 -19.87 20.95 -2.22
N ALA A 558 -20.65 20.56 -1.20
CA ALA A 558 -21.52 21.42 -0.40
C ALA A 558 -21.64 20.87 1.03
N PRO A 559 -22.01 21.69 2.03
CA PRO A 559 -22.31 21.20 3.37
C PRO A 559 -23.43 20.15 3.38
N VAL A 560 -23.39 19.21 4.33
CA VAL A 560 -24.49 18.25 4.52
C VAL A 560 -25.62 18.92 5.28
N LEU A 561 -26.85 18.85 4.76
CA LEU A 561 -28.04 19.26 5.48
C LEU A 561 -28.33 18.26 6.61
N LEU A 562 -28.29 18.73 7.85
CA LEU A 562 -28.52 17.93 9.06
C LEU A 562 -30.00 17.92 9.47
N ALA A 563 -30.63 19.10 9.45
CA ALA A 563 -32.04 19.27 9.79
C ALA A 563 -32.56 20.59 9.20
N ALA A 564 -33.87 20.76 9.10
CA ALA A 564 -34.48 22.03 8.77
C ALA A 564 -35.89 22.14 9.37
N GLY A 565 -36.22 23.33 9.86
CA GLY A 565 -37.56 23.73 10.26
C GLY A 565 -38.09 24.79 9.31
N LEU A 566 -38.41 24.38 8.08
CA LEU A 566 -38.80 25.31 7.01
C LEU A 566 -40.20 25.91 7.19
N GLN A 567 -41.02 25.32 8.07
CA GLN A 567 -42.36 25.80 8.44
C GLN A 567 -42.35 26.57 9.77
N ASP A 568 -41.20 26.67 10.43
CA ASP A 568 -41.06 27.39 11.69
C ASP A 568 -40.96 28.90 11.41
N SER A 569 -41.17 29.71 12.45
CA SER A 569 -41.07 31.17 12.38
C SER A 569 -40.02 31.68 13.37
N PRO A 570 -38.82 32.12 12.91
CA PRO A 570 -38.35 32.13 11.52
C PRO A 570 -37.95 30.73 11.02
N PRO A 571 -37.99 30.47 9.69
CA PRO A 571 -37.54 29.19 9.15
C PRO A 571 -36.04 29.04 9.33
N TRP A 572 -35.57 27.81 9.48
CA TRP A 572 -34.16 27.55 9.72
C TRP A 572 -33.69 26.26 9.05
N LEU A 573 -32.40 26.20 8.77
CA LEU A 573 -31.70 24.96 8.42
C LEU A 573 -30.46 24.79 9.30
N ALA A 574 -30.06 23.55 9.53
CA ALA A 574 -28.82 23.17 10.16
C ALA A 574 -28.00 22.35 9.17
N MET A 575 -26.73 22.69 9.02
CA MET A 575 -25.79 22.01 8.13
C MET A 575 -24.49 21.70 8.85
N THR A 576 -23.68 20.80 8.30
CA THR A 576 -22.33 20.54 8.82
C THR A 576 -21.47 21.79 8.72
N PRO A 577 -20.59 22.06 9.70
CA PRO A 577 -19.57 23.08 9.52
C PRO A 577 -18.70 22.72 8.31
N ILE A 578 -18.34 23.72 7.50
CA ILE A 578 -17.29 23.56 6.50
C ILE A 578 -15.98 23.52 7.30
N ALA A 579 -15.33 22.37 7.31
CA ALA A 579 -14.08 22.16 8.03
C ALA A 579 -13.29 21.02 7.39
N ASP A 580 -11.98 20.98 7.65
CA ASP A 580 -11.13 19.87 7.23
C ASP A 580 -11.22 18.73 8.26
N GLU A 581 -11.34 17.48 7.82
CA GLU A 581 -11.57 16.33 8.71
C GLU A 581 -10.43 16.07 9.71
N GLY A 582 -9.24 16.65 9.47
CA GLY A 582 -8.08 16.54 10.34
C GLY A 582 -7.93 17.66 11.38
N ASP A 583 -8.70 18.75 11.26
CA ASP A 583 -8.58 19.92 12.15
C ASP A 583 -9.89 20.75 12.15
N PRO A 584 -10.93 20.30 12.90
CA PRO A 584 -12.26 20.92 12.86
C PRO A 584 -12.31 22.33 13.45
N ASP A 585 -11.27 22.74 14.18
CA ASP A 585 -11.17 24.06 14.83
C ASP A 585 -10.51 25.10 13.91
N VAL A 586 -9.85 24.68 12.83
CA VAL A 586 -9.26 25.58 11.83
C VAL A 586 -10.33 25.99 10.82
N GLN A 587 -10.58 27.29 10.73
CA GLN A 587 -11.51 27.83 9.75
C GLN A 587 -11.03 27.53 8.33
N PRO A 588 -11.87 26.97 7.46
CA PRO A 588 -11.51 26.71 6.06
C PRO A 588 -11.24 28.02 5.33
N THR A 589 -10.13 28.07 4.60
CA THR A 589 -9.71 29.24 3.83
C THR A 589 -10.60 29.40 2.60
N ARG A 590 -11.10 30.62 2.38
CA ARG A 590 -11.81 30.95 1.13
C ARG A 590 -10.84 31.16 -0.02
N LEU A 591 -11.31 30.94 -1.24
CA LEU A 591 -10.49 31.16 -2.43
C LEU A 591 -10.05 32.63 -2.54
N THR A 592 -10.90 33.58 -2.15
CA THR A 592 -10.52 35.01 -2.10
C THR A 592 -9.39 35.30 -1.11
N GLU A 593 -9.38 34.65 0.06
CA GLU A 593 -8.33 34.85 1.07
C GLU A 593 -6.98 34.31 0.59
N LEU A 594 -7.00 33.25 -0.23
CA LEU A 594 -5.80 32.75 -0.90
C LEU A 594 -5.28 33.73 -1.95
N PHE A 595 -6.17 34.37 -2.71
CA PHE A 595 -5.80 35.39 -3.68
C PHE A 595 -5.26 36.65 -3.02
N ASP A 596 -5.88 37.13 -1.95
CA ASP A 596 -5.43 38.32 -1.20
C ASP A 596 -4.06 38.10 -0.58
N ARG A 597 -3.80 36.91 -0.01
CA ARG A 597 -2.48 36.53 0.49
C ARG A 597 -1.45 36.47 -0.63
N ALA A 598 -1.78 35.82 -1.75
CA ALA A 598 -0.88 35.72 -2.90
C ALA A 598 -0.52 37.09 -3.48
N LEU A 599 -1.49 38.02 -3.52
CA LEU A 599 -1.28 39.41 -3.96
C LEU A 599 -0.39 40.18 -2.99
N THR A 600 -0.62 40.03 -1.68
CA THR A 600 0.19 40.67 -0.63
C THR A 600 1.63 40.16 -0.65
N ASP A 601 1.82 38.86 -0.85
CA ASP A 601 3.12 38.19 -0.82
C ASP A 601 3.87 38.24 -2.16
N GLY A 602 3.22 38.71 -3.24
CA GLY A 602 3.79 38.72 -4.59
C GLY A 602 4.07 37.31 -5.15
N THR A 603 3.28 36.32 -4.74
CA THR A 603 3.44 34.91 -5.13
C THR A 603 2.23 34.40 -5.92
N ALA A 604 2.34 33.22 -6.54
CA ALA A 604 1.18 32.58 -7.15
C ALA A 604 0.30 31.94 -6.06
N PRO A 605 -1.04 32.03 -6.14
CA PRO A 605 -1.94 31.43 -5.15
C PRO A 605 -1.84 29.91 -5.12
N PHE A 606 -1.44 29.29 -6.24
CA PHE A 606 -1.22 27.87 -6.37
C PHE A 606 0.00 27.56 -7.24
N ASP A 607 0.61 26.40 -7.02
CA ASP A 607 1.47 25.77 -8.04
C ASP A 607 0.61 25.16 -9.17
N THR A 608 1.25 24.77 -10.28
CA THR A 608 0.54 24.27 -11.47
C THR A 608 -0.39 23.09 -11.19
N LEU A 609 0.03 22.13 -10.35
CA LEU A 609 -0.76 20.94 -10.07
C LEU A 609 -1.93 21.25 -9.12
N ARG A 610 -1.69 22.03 -8.06
CA ARG A 610 -2.73 22.46 -7.13
C ARG A 610 -3.76 23.35 -7.81
N GLY A 611 -3.32 24.26 -8.68
CA GLY A 611 -4.20 25.10 -9.48
C GLY A 611 -5.11 24.27 -10.39
N LEU A 612 -4.56 23.25 -11.06
CA LEU A 612 -5.36 22.31 -11.88
C LEU A 612 -6.35 21.48 -11.05
N LEU A 613 -5.98 21.07 -9.83
CA LEU A 613 -6.88 20.31 -8.96
C LEU A 613 -8.04 21.16 -8.46
N VAL A 614 -7.77 22.36 -7.95
CA VAL A 614 -8.82 23.30 -7.51
C VAL A 614 -9.75 23.64 -8.68
N SER A 615 -9.17 23.89 -9.86
CA SER A 615 -9.91 24.11 -11.11
C SER A 615 -10.83 22.93 -11.47
N CYS A 616 -10.31 21.70 -11.38
CA CYS A 616 -11.06 20.48 -11.69
C CYS A 616 -12.19 20.25 -10.68
N TYR A 617 -11.94 20.40 -9.38
CA TYR A 617 -12.96 20.25 -8.35
C TYR A 617 -14.06 21.32 -8.46
N LEU A 618 -13.69 22.56 -8.77
CA LEU A 618 -14.65 23.64 -8.98
C LEU A 618 -15.53 23.37 -10.21
N ALA A 619 -14.95 22.94 -11.34
CA ALA A 619 -15.71 22.58 -12.53
C ALA A 619 -16.66 21.40 -12.27
N ASN A 620 -16.22 20.38 -11.52
CA ASN A 620 -17.07 19.26 -11.10
C ASN A 620 -18.20 19.70 -10.16
N ALA A 621 -17.95 20.62 -9.24
CA ALA A 621 -18.97 21.17 -8.35
C ALA A 621 -20.07 21.90 -9.13
N VAL A 622 -19.69 22.72 -10.12
CA VAL A 622 -20.64 23.43 -11.00
C VAL A 622 -21.40 22.45 -11.88
N ALA A 623 -20.73 21.46 -12.47
CA ALA A 623 -21.35 20.41 -13.27
C ALA A 623 -22.39 19.62 -12.46
N LEU A 624 -22.07 19.29 -11.21
CA LEU A 624 -22.98 18.59 -10.30
C LEU A 624 -24.20 19.45 -9.93
N CYS A 625 -24.01 20.76 -9.74
CA CYS A 625 -25.13 21.69 -9.57
C CYS A 625 -26.05 21.66 -10.80
N HIS A 626 -25.49 21.82 -12.01
CA HIS A 626 -26.27 21.81 -13.25
C HIS A 626 -27.01 20.49 -13.47
N LEU A 627 -26.39 19.36 -13.15
CA LEU A 627 -27.00 18.03 -13.21
C LEU A 627 -28.25 17.92 -12.31
N ASN A 628 -28.21 18.59 -11.14
CA ASN A 628 -29.30 18.63 -10.17
C ASN A 628 -30.29 19.78 -10.40
N ASN A 629 -30.23 20.44 -11.58
CA ASN A 629 -31.01 21.62 -11.93
C ASN A 629 -30.84 22.78 -10.93
N LEU A 630 -29.63 22.93 -10.40
CA LEU A 630 -29.21 24.02 -9.54
C LEU A 630 -28.31 24.97 -10.31
N VAL A 631 -28.61 26.27 -10.26
CA VAL A 631 -27.76 27.31 -10.85
C VAL A 631 -27.47 28.36 -9.76
N PRO A 632 -26.31 28.29 -9.08
CA PRO A 632 -25.86 29.34 -8.17
C PRO A 632 -25.93 30.74 -8.81
N ALA A 633 -26.43 31.76 -8.12
CA ALA A 633 -26.39 33.15 -8.62
C ALA A 633 -25.06 33.86 -8.36
N ALA A 634 -24.33 33.44 -7.31
CA ALA A 634 -23.01 33.95 -6.97
C ALA A 634 -22.01 32.80 -7.02
N LEU A 635 -21.20 32.76 -8.08
CA LEU A 635 -20.05 31.87 -8.21
C LEU A 635 -18.79 32.74 -8.30
N ASP A 636 -18.31 33.18 -7.15
CA ASP A 636 -17.11 34.01 -7.02
C ASP A 636 -16.11 33.40 -6.03
N ALA A 637 -14.94 34.02 -5.87
CA ALA A 637 -13.90 33.54 -4.97
C ALA A 637 -14.30 33.56 -3.48
N ASP A 638 -15.34 34.31 -3.12
CA ASP A 638 -15.88 34.42 -1.77
C ASP A 638 -16.81 33.24 -1.42
N SER A 639 -17.49 32.71 -2.43
CA SER A 639 -18.41 31.57 -2.33
C SER A 639 -17.70 30.21 -2.30
N VAL A 640 -16.40 30.14 -2.61
CA VAL A 640 -15.64 28.87 -2.72
C VAL A 640 -14.69 28.69 -1.54
N TYR A 641 -14.85 27.59 -0.81
CA TYR A 641 -13.92 27.15 0.24
C TYR A 641 -12.96 26.11 -0.32
N VAL A 642 -11.67 26.26 -0.03
CA VAL A 642 -10.63 25.33 -0.46
C VAL A 642 -10.20 24.47 0.74
N LEU A 643 -10.48 23.16 0.67
CA LEU A 643 -10.08 22.18 1.69
C LEU A 643 -8.86 21.38 1.21
N ARG A 644 -8.19 20.62 2.09
CA ARG A 644 -6.99 19.84 1.73
C ARG A 644 -7.21 18.86 0.57
N ARG A 645 -8.44 18.37 0.38
CA ARG A 645 -8.76 17.31 -0.59
C ARG A 645 -9.90 17.63 -1.56
N THR A 646 -10.54 18.79 -1.45
CA THR A 646 -11.68 19.18 -2.31
C THR A 646 -11.97 20.69 -2.22
N VAL A 647 -12.95 21.17 -2.97
CA VAL A 647 -13.57 22.49 -2.78
C VAL A 647 -15.00 22.32 -2.25
N VAL A 648 -15.51 23.33 -1.56
CA VAL A 648 -16.91 23.36 -1.10
C VAL A 648 -17.53 24.68 -1.52
N LEU A 649 -18.66 24.61 -2.22
CA LEU A 649 -19.50 25.76 -2.54
C LEU A 649 -20.28 26.14 -1.29
N GLY A 650 -20.09 27.38 -0.84
CA GLY A 650 -20.91 28.02 0.16
C GLY A 650 -21.95 28.94 -0.45
N ASP A 651 -22.79 29.49 0.44
CA ASP A 651 -23.78 30.53 0.12
C ASP A 651 -24.77 30.17 -1.00
N LEU A 652 -25.27 28.93 -0.97
CA LEU A 652 -26.24 28.39 -1.94
C LEU A 652 -27.68 28.94 -1.73
N SER A 653 -27.85 29.98 -0.92
CA SER A 653 -29.17 30.58 -0.62
C SER A 653 -29.78 31.36 -1.77
N ASP A 654 -28.95 31.88 -2.68
CA ASP A 654 -29.39 32.59 -3.89
C ASP A 654 -29.30 31.67 -5.13
N CYS A 655 -29.57 30.37 -5.00
CA CYS A 655 -29.55 29.43 -6.11
C CYS A 655 -30.89 29.43 -6.87
N ALA A 656 -30.86 29.38 -8.21
CA ALA A 656 -32.04 29.04 -9.00
C ALA A 656 -32.24 27.52 -8.99
N VAL A 657 -33.44 27.07 -8.63
CA VAL A 657 -33.80 25.65 -8.53
C VAL A 657 -34.88 25.36 -9.55
N ASP A 658 -34.62 24.41 -10.46
CA ASP A 658 -35.54 24.06 -11.55
C ASP A 658 -35.97 25.28 -12.39
N GLY A 659 -35.06 26.24 -12.58
CA GLY A 659 -35.30 27.48 -13.32
C GLY A 659 -36.03 28.58 -12.55
N VAL A 660 -36.45 28.33 -11.30
CA VAL A 660 -37.08 29.32 -10.42
C VAL A 660 -36.00 30.01 -9.59
N TYR A 661 -35.88 31.33 -9.74
CA TYR A 661 -34.96 32.17 -8.97
C TYR A 661 -35.74 33.14 -8.08
N LEU A 662 -35.43 33.14 -6.79
CA LEU A 662 -36.12 33.95 -5.77
C LEU A 662 -35.29 35.15 -5.28
N GLY A 663 -34.08 35.34 -5.81
CA GLY A 663 -33.22 36.46 -5.47
C GLY A 663 -33.55 37.74 -6.26
N SER A 664 -32.84 38.82 -5.95
CA SER A 664 -32.97 40.09 -6.68
C SER A 664 -32.16 40.06 -7.99
N GLY A 665 -32.76 40.47 -9.11
CA GLY A 665 -32.06 40.62 -10.40
C GLY A 665 -32.47 39.57 -11.45
N PRO A 666 -31.78 39.50 -12.59
CA PRO A 666 -32.03 38.47 -13.59
C PRO A 666 -31.72 37.07 -13.03
N ALA A 667 -32.49 36.07 -13.46
CA ALA A 667 -32.26 34.69 -13.07
C ALA A 667 -30.90 34.21 -13.60
N PRO A 668 -30.05 33.57 -12.76
CA PRO A 668 -28.76 33.09 -13.22
C PRO A 668 -28.95 31.94 -14.22
N THR A 669 -28.13 31.94 -15.26
CA THR A 669 -28.14 30.89 -16.30
C THR A 669 -26.97 29.92 -16.12
N ARG A 670 -27.03 28.75 -16.76
CA ARG A 670 -25.91 27.78 -16.71
C ARG A 670 -24.67 28.38 -17.37
N GLU A 671 -24.88 29.16 -18.41
CA GLU A 671 -23.90 29.87 -19.19
C GLU A 671 -23.24 30.99 -18.38
N ASP A 672 -23.97 31.64 -17.46
CA ASP A 672 -23.38 32.59 -16.50
C ASP A 672 -22.43 31.91 -15.52
N ASN A 673 -22.80 30.73 -15.02
CA ASN A 673 -21.91 29.94 -14.16
C ASN A 673 -20.66 29.45 -14.89
N VAL A 674 -20.76 29.11 -16.18
CA VAL A 674 -19.58 28.75 -16.98
C VAL A 674 -18.67 29.95 -17.20
N ARG A 675 -19.22 31.15 -17.42
CA ARG A 675 -18.43 32.38 -17.49
C ARG A 675 -17.70 32.66 -16.18
N ALA A 676 -18.41 32.62 -15.06
CA ALA A 676 -17.82 32.84 -13.74
C ALA A 676 -16.76 31.76 -13.39
N LEU A 677 -17.00 30.50 -13.78
CA LEU A 677 -15.98 29.45 -13.70
C LEU A 677 -14.74 29.82 -14.53
N GLY A 678 -14.90 30.27 -15.78
CA GLY A 678 -13.80 30.70 -16.64
C GLY A 678 -12.97 31.84 -16.03
N GLU A 679 -13.61 32.85 -15.46
CA GLU A 679 -12.95 33.95 -14.74
C GLU A 679 -12.14 33.43 -13.55
N LEU A 680 -12.71 32.54 -12.72
CA LEU A 680 -12.00 31.92 -11.61
C LEU A 680 -10.81 31.07 -12.07
N LEU A 681 -10.95 30.32 -13.18
CA LEU A 681 -9.86 29.54 -13.76
C LEU A 681 -8.71 30.42 -14.24
N GLN A 682 -8.99 31.60 -14.81
CA GLN A 682 -7.97 32.58 -15.19
C GLN A 682 -7.20 33.11 -13.98
N VAL A 683 -7.90 33.41 -12.87
CA VAL A 683 -7.27 33.89 -11.64
C VAL A 683 -6.44 32.79 -10.97
N ILE A 684 -6.98 31.57 -10.84
CA ILE A 684 -6.29 30.40 -10.26
C ILE A 684 -4.98 30.09 -10.99
N SER A 685 -4.95 30.31 -12.32
CA SER A 685 -3.82 30.02 -13.18
C SER A 685 -2.88 31.21 -13.40
N SER A 686 -3.07 32.32 -12.68
CA SER A 686 -2.25 33.52 -12.79
C SER A 686 -1.21 33.64 -11.67
N LYS A 687 -0.09 34.31 -11.93
CA LYS A 687 0.89 34.70 -10.91
C LYS A 687 0.55 36.12 -10.44
N ALA A 688 0.54 36.38 -9.13
CA ALA A 688 0.27 37.72 -8.63
C ALA A 688 1.46 38.66 -8.92
N GLY A 689 1.16 39.92 -9.28
CA GLY A 689 2.16 40.99 -9.43
C GLY A 689 2.85 41.11 -10.80
N TRP A 690 2.37 40.44 -11.85
CA TRP A 690 2.96 40.50 -13.19
C TRP A 690 1.95 41.04 -14.21
N ASP A 691 1.89 42.37 -14.36
CA ASP A 691 1.38 42.99 -15.59
C ASP A 691 2.48 42.91 -16.65
N LEU A 692 2.46 41.85 -17.48
CA LEU A 692 3.35 41.73 -18.63
C LEU A 692 2.71 42.41 -19.84
N PRO A 693 3.22 43.55 -20.33
CA PRO A 693 2.70 44.16 -21.53
C PRO A 693 3.07 43.26 -22.72
N SER A 694 2.06 42.69 -23.40
CA SER A 694 2.10 41.87 -24.64
C SER A 694 1.72 40.39 -24.53
N LEU A 695 1.24 39.89 -23.39
CA LEU A 695 0.57 38.58 -23.29
C LEU A 695 -0.92 38.80 -23.00
N PRO A 696 -1.84 37.96 -23.53
CA PRO A 696 -3.25 38.05 -23.16
C PRO A 696 -3.38 37.90 -21.64
N GLU A 697 -4.15 38.79 -21.01
CA GLU A 697 -4.29 38.89 -19.56
C GLU A 697 -4.61 37.52 -18.92
N GLY A 698 -3.74 37.05 -18.02
CA GLY A 698 -3.96 35.86 -17.20
C GLY A 698 -3.41 34.52 -17.72
N MET A 699 -3.60 33.45 -16.93
CA MET A 699 -3.17 32.07 -17.21
C MET A 699 -1.65 31.85 -17.36
N HIS A 700 -0.85 32.62 -16.61
CA HIS A 700 0.62 32.54 -16.57
C HIS A 700 1.19 31.14 -16.24
N LEU A 701 0.45 30.31 -15.51
CA LEU A 701 0.84 28.95 -15.15
C LEU A 701 0.58 27.92 -16.26
N TRP A 702 -0.22 28.27 -17.28
CA TRP A 702 -0.65 27.39 -18.37
C TRP A 702 -0.14 27.90 -19.72
N GLN A 703 1.15 28.22 -19.82
CA GLN A 703 1.80 28.77 -21.02
C GLN A 703 2.58 27.70 -21.80
N GLY A 704 2.61 27.82 -23.13
CA GLY A 704 3.29 26.90 -24.06
C GLY A 704 2.35 25.95 -24.82
N ASP A 705 2.88 25.28 -25.84
CA ASP A 705 2.09 24.50 -26.82
C ASP A 705 1.26 23.38 -26.18
N THR A 706 1.74 22.82 -25.06
CA THR A 706 1.04 21.76 -24.33
C THR A 706 -0.28 22.23 -23.70
N TRP A 707 -0.39 23.51 -23.36
CA TRP A 707 -1.54 24.11 -22.65
C TRP A 707 -2.50 24.84 -23.57
N GLU A 708 -2.17 24.95 -24.85
CA GLU A 708 -2.92 25.72 -25.83
C GLU A 708 -4.40 25.32 -25.90
N GLN A 709 -4.70 24.02 -25.84
CA GLN A 709 -6.07 23.51 -25.85
C GLN A 709 -6.84 23.87 -24.56
N LEU A 710 -6.16 23.85 -23.39
CA LEU A 710 -6.78 24.24 -22.12
C LEU A 710 -7.05 25.74 -22.08
N ARG A 711 -6.10 26.58 -22.54
CA ARG A 711 -6.30 28.03 -22.60
C ARG A 711 -7.45 28.42 -23.53
N ARG A 712 -7.53 27.80 -24.71
CA ARG A 712 -8.66 28.02 -25.63
C ARG A 712 -9.99 27.64 -25.00
N LEU A 713 -10.04 26.57 -24.21
CA LEU A 713 -11.26 26.20 -23.49
C LEU A 713 -11.65 27.25 -22.44
N VAL A 714 -10.68 27.73 -21.66
CA VAL A 714 -10.92 28.76 -20.63
C VAL A 714 -11.38 30.07 -21.28
N LEU A 715 -10.81 30.47 -22.42
CA LEU A 715 -11.26 31.63 -23.18
C LEU A 715 -12.69 31.45 -23.71
N ARG A 716 -13.05 30.25 -24.18
CA ARG A 716 -14.44 29.95 -24.58
C ARG A 716 -15.42 29.99 -23.39
N CYS A 717 -14.97 29.75 -22.16
CA CYS A 717 -15.84 29.87 -20.99
C CYS A 717 -16.27 31.33 -20.77
N VAL A 718 -15.39 32.30 -21.04
CA VAL A 718 -15.65 33.74 -20.88
C VAL A 718 -16.11 34.42 -22.17
N ASP A 719 -16.54 33.65 -23.18
CA ASP A 719 -16.99 34.19 -24.46
C ASP A 719 -18.19 35.14 -24.26
N PRO A 720 -18.22 36.31 -24.93
CA PRO A 720 -19.35 37.23 -24.85
C PRO A 720 -20.67 36.59 -25.33
N ASP A 721 -20.64 35.62 -26.24
CA ASP A 721 -21.82 34.85 -26.65
C ASP A 721 -22.05 33.65 -25.72
N PRO A 722 -23.17 33.60 -24.96
CA PRO A 722 -23.50 32.45 -24.11
C PRO A 722 -23.59 31.12 -24.85
N ALA A 723 -23.95 31.12 -26.14
CA ALA A 723 -24.14 29.89 -26.92
C ALA A 723 -22.82 29.19 -27.28
N GLU A 724 -21.71 29.92 -27.29
CA GLU A 724 -20.38 29.40 -27.62
C GLU A 724 -19.65 28.80 -26.41
N ARG A 725 -20.18 29.03 -25.20
CA ARG A 725 -19.61 28.56 -23.94
C ARG A 725 -19.77 27.04 -23.81
N PRO A 726 -18.71 26.31 -23.37
CA PRO A 726 -18.79 24.87 -23.14
C PRO A 726 -19.67 24.56 -21.92
N THR A 727 -20.04 23.28 -21.75
CA THR A 727 -20.71 22.87 -20.51
C THR A 727 -19.71 22.72 -19.36
N ALA A 728 -20.14 22.90 -18.11
CA ALA A 728 -19.26 22.70 -16.95
C ALA A 728 -18.66 21.27 -16.90
N SER A 729 -19.40 20.27 -17.38
CA SER A 729 -18.92 18.88 -17.52
C SER A 729 -17.78 18.75 -18.52
N GLU A 730 -17.87 19.42 -19.68
CA GLU A 730 -16.79 19.45 -20.68
C GLU A 730 -15.53 20.13 -20.12
N VAL A 731 -15.71 21.21 -19.35
CA VAL A 731 -14.62 21.91 -18.66
C VAL A 731 -13.94 20.98 -17.65
N ALA A 732 -14.72 20.26 -16.84
CA ALA A 732 -14.21 19.29 -15.88
C ALA A 732 -13.45 18.13 -16.54
N GLU A 733 -13.97 17.58 -17.65
CA GLU A 733 -13.33 16.49 -18.39
C GLU A 733 -11.97 16.90 -18.97
N VAL A 734 -11.89 18.09 -19.57
CA VAL A 734 -10.63 18.60 -20.12
C VAL A 734 -9.63 18.84 -18.98
N LEU A 735 -10.03 19.49 -17.89
CA LEU A 735 -9.17 19.71 -16.73
C LEU A 735 -8.67 18.39 -16.14
N ALA A 736 -9.51 17.35 -16.03
CA ALA A 736 -9.12 16.02 -15.54
C ALA A 736 -8.02 15.38 -16.41
N ARG A 737 -8.09 15.52 -17.75
CA ARG A 737 -7.03 15.05 -18.65
C ARG A 737 -5.71 15.76 -18.41
N TYR A 738 -5.75 17.06 -18.15
CA TYR A 738 -4.54 17.84 -17.84
C TYR A 738 -3.96 17.48 -16.45
N VAL A 739 -4.80 17.27 -15.44
CA VAL A 739 -4.36 16.74 -14.14
C VAL A 739 -3.65 15.39 -14.29
N ALA A 740 -4.19 14.49 -15.11
CA ALA A 740 -3.58 13.19 -15.38
C ALA A 740 -2.23 13.32 -16.10
N ARG A 741 -2.12 14.22 -17.09
CA ARG A 741 -0.89 14.46 -17.84
C ARG A 741 0.23 15.08 -17.00
N THR A 742 -0.10 15.98 -16.06
CA THR A 742 0.90 16.66 -15.21
C THR A 742 1.36 15.79 -14.02
N ARG A 743 0.71 14.65 -13.77
CA ARG A 743 1.09 13.67 -12.74
C ARG A 743 1.98 12.54 -13.26
N LEU A 744 2.11 12.41 -14.58
CA LEU A 744 3.05 11.53 -15.28
C LEU A 744 4.38 12.26 -15.43
#